data_AF-A0A232FIL0-F1
#
_entry.id   AF-A0A232FIL0-F1
#
_cell.length_a   1.000
_cell.length_b   1.000
_cell.length_c   1.000
_cell.angle_alpha   90.00
_cell.angle_beta   90.00
_cell.angle_gamma   90.00
#
_symmetry.space_group_name_H-M   'P 1'
#
loop_
_entity.id
_entity.type
_entity.pdbx_description
1 polymer ?
#
loop_
_entity_poly.entity_id
_entity_poly.type
_entity_poly.pdbx_seq_one_letter_code
_entity_poly.pdbx_strand_id
1 'polypeptide(L)'
;MVPNGSTYMEGQTKMANDDDRVEPGNEVYDEDTVKKYKMTTDPNYKHQLLPKFAIALAVLHVGALYGLYLTVTFRLKLLTFIWGCIIGLASAEGIVIGSHRGFSHNSFKLTTFGQVLVIILQTISGQYHIHWWVRDHRLHHKFVDTDADPYNARRGFFFSHVGWMMMKKHPLVLEKGATIDMSDIESNKLIMFQKKYFIPMFFLFNIILPVAVPVYFWNENIWTSFFTVFVYRYVHTLNATWCINSIAHMYGTKPFDMRITANQSHFAHIVTFGDGWHNYHHIFPWDHAMDEFGFSTGFSTRVIRFLARMGVAYDLRKPSPELIYKHSQRHEVLEDLFKSYESCKSTLIEDETPKLIKEVNSEAEETDLRKLGTDMNYKFKKQHWSVYLFFIIWHVGALFGLYYCFNGAKLATVVWAAVLAVLNNQATVLAAHRAYSHRSFKPTKALKLALIFLQTMAGQNSIFWWARDHRVHHKYTDTDADPYNASRGFFFAHAGWFLIKKHPAVMEKSKGIDISDLLDDEWIMSQHKYFPELFFLVGFLFPILVPYYLWDENLWISFNVAFCLRYMIVLHTISTINSFGHTYGNKPFDKRIRPVMSNIVHWATGGDGWHNFHHCFPWDYGLSEFGYGKGLSTWSIEFFAKHGYAYDLKKASDHVVIAHSARHVSRAQIAKAQSCAHKYKSIMDKELKKRCDHYDENGIKAYKLTTDFNYRHRYKWRFVFLYTLLQIMGLYGGYCFLFKITWKTFIWAWITGFLSGQGVVLGSHRGYSHKSFKATKALQLLLVFFHTMSGQNHVYWWARDHRLHHKFTDTDADPYNASRGFFFSHTTWLLVHKHPLVLEKGKLIDVTDLKEDKIVMFQKKYLSPLHILITFMIPTLVPVYGWGEDFWLSLFVNYFFRYAVILHLTSTVNSFAHAYGMKPVDKRIKPSQSWVADWATAGDGWHNYHHIFPQDCGMSEFGYSKGLSTRLLEFLAYCGLAYDLKKASPSVVIGHARRHGDGSLVEDDIRRTTPCS
;
A
#
# COMPACT_ATOMS: atom_id res chain seq x y z
N MET A 1 45.38 43.77 -29.87
CA MET A 1 45.48 45.22 -29.63
C MET A 1 44.09 45.82 -29.80
N VAL A 2 43.50 46.25 -28.69
CA VAL A 2 42.37 47.17 -28.59
C VAL A 2 42.90 48.59 -28.91
N PRO A 3 42.08 49.49 -29.46
CA PRO A 3 41.72 50.70 -28.69
C PRO A 3 40.21 50.99 -28.81
N ASN A 4 39.45 51.11 -27.72
CA ASN A 4 39.43 52.13 -26.65
C ASN A 4 38.57 53.36 -26.98
N GLY A 5 37.69 53.67 -26.02
CA GLY A 5 37.27 55.03 -25.66
C GLY A 5 35.82 55.35 -26.00
N SER A 6 34.83 55.14 -25.12
CA SER A 6 34.49 55.93 -23.89
C SER A 6 33.70 57.21 -24.25
N THR A 7 32.72 57.72 -23.48
CA THR A 7 32.52 57.75 -22.01
C THR A 7 31.09 58.18 -21.64
N TYR A 8 30.81 58.09 -20.32
CA TYR A 8 29.70 58.58 -19.48
C TYR A 8 28.64 57.54 -19.14
N MET A 9 28.81 56.68 -18.12
CA MET A 9 28.94 56.85 -16.65
C MET A 9 27.66 57.25 -15.91
N GLU A 10 27.34 56.38 -14.95
CA GLU A 10 26.83 56.68 -13.60
C GLU A 10 25.37 57.08 -13.43
N GLY A 11 24.59 56.11 -12.95
CA GLY A 11 23.34 56.40 -12.24
C GLY A 11 22.43 55.20 -12.08
N GLN A 12 22.86 54.11 -11.41
CA GLN A 12 21.96 53.15 -10.76
C GLN A 12 22.73 52.15 -9.87
N THR A 13 23.31 52.66 -8.79
CA THR A 13 23.66 51.85 -7.61
C THR A 13 22.48 51.86 -6.65
N LYS A 14 22.15 50.66 -6.13
CA LYS A 14 21.20 50.36 -5.02
C LYS A 14 19.70 50.40 -5.34
N MET A 15 19.22 49.30 -5.92
CA MET A 15 18.11 48.55 -5.31
C MET A 15 18.51 47.09 -5.25
N ALA A 16 18.84 46.61 -4.05
CA ALA A 16 18.96 45.19 -3.76
C ALA A 16 17.57 44.57 -3.95
N ASN A 17 17.35 43.88 -5.07
CA ASN A 17 16.14 43.10 -5.25
C ASN A 17 16.26 41.82 -4.43
N ASP A 18 15.43 41.78 -3.41
CA ASP A 18 15.30 40.81 -2.34
C ASP A 18 14.56 39.54 -2.82
N ASP A 19 14.86 39.06 -4.03
CA ASP A 19 14.30 37.85 -4.63
C ASP A 19 15.33 36.70 -4.63
N ASP A 20 15.30 35.90 -3.57
CA ASP A 20 16.25 34.81 -3.28
C ASP A 20 16.14 33.60 -4.24
N ARG A 21 15.31 33.68 -5.30
CA ARG A 21 15.31 32.72 -6.41
C ARG A 21 15.60 33.49 -7.71
N VAL A 22 16.85 33.51 -8.13
CA VAL A 22 17.20 34.09 -9.42
C VAL A 22 16.57 33.24 -10.54
N GLU A 23 15.98 33.90 -11.53
CA GLU A 23 15.45 33.22 -12.72
C GLU A 23 16.61 32.62 -13.56
N PRO A 24 16.43 31.44 -14.19
CA PRO A 24 17.37 30.92 -15.18
C PRO A 24 17.74 32.01 -16.22
N GLY A 25 19.02 32.32 -16.31
CA GLY A 25 19.57 33.23 -17.33
C GLY A 25 20.00 34.61 -16.82
N ASN A 26 19.67 34.97 -15.57
CA ASN A 26 20.08 36.25 -14.95
C ASN A 26 21.13 36.07 -13.84
N GLU A 27 21.84 34.95 -13.86
CA GLU A 27 22.72 34.53 -12.77
C GLU A 27 24.20 34.72 -13.16
N VAL A 28 24.93 35.53 -12.40
CA VAL A 28 26.39 35.64 -12.53
C VAL A 28 27.03 34.55 -11.67
N TYR A 29 27.64 33.56 -12.32
CA TYR A 29 28.43 32.54 -11.64
C TYR A 29 29.91 32.83 -11.75
N ASP A 30 30.61 32.62 -10.64
CA ASP A 30 32.05 32.49 -10.63
C ASP A 30 32.42 31.09 -11.17
N GLU A 31 32.97 31.04 -12.39
CA GLU A 31 33.42 29.80 -13.05
C GLU A 31 34.41 29.00 -12.18
N ASP A 32 35.18 29.66 -11.31
CA ASP A 32 36.16 29.00 -10.45
C ASP A 32 35.52 28.27 -9.27
N THR A 33 34.34 28.69 -8.82
CA THR A 33 33.58 28.02 -7.75
C THR A 33 32.95 26.70 -8.23
N VAL A 34 32.59 26.59 -9.51
CA VAL A 34 31.86 25.44 -10.08
C VAL A 34 32.77 24.28 -10.46
N LYS A 35 34.01 24.56 -10.92
CA LYS A 35 35.04 23.53 -11.21
C LYS A 35 35.39 22.65 -9.99
N LYS A 36 34.99 23.05 -8.79
CA LYS A 36 35.23 22.33 -7.53
C LYS A 36 34.29 21.13 -7.31
N TYR A 37 33.12 21.08 -7.95
CA TYR A 37 32.11 20.06 -7.68
C TYR A 37 32.15 18.89 -8.67
N LYS A 38 32.06 17.66 -8.16
CA LYS A 38 31.97 16.44 -8.99
C LYS A 38 30.52 16.23 -9.46
N MET A 39 30.34 15.60 -10.62
CA MET A 39 29.01 15.18 -11.13
C MET A 39 28.46 13.95 -10.40
N THR A 40 28.32 14.09 -9.09
CA THR A 40 27.82 13.12 -8.12
C THR A 40 27.18 13.93 -7.00
N THR A 41 26.41 13.30 -6.10
CA THR A 41 25.94 14.03 -4.92
C THR A 41 27.03 14.15 -3.85
N ASP A 42 27.38 15.37 -3.48
CA ASP A 42 28.24 15.68 -2.34
C ASP A 42 27.42 15.62 -1.03
N PRO A 43 27.65 14.61 -0.17
CA PRO A 43 27.00 14.52 1.13
C PRO A 43 27.21 15.74 2.03
N ASN A 44 28.35 16.40 1.91
CA ASN A 44 28.80 17.41 2.86
C ASN A 44 28.31 18.81 2.49
N TYR A 45 27.69 18.97 1.31
CA TYR A 45 27.16 20.25 0.89
C TYR A 45 25.97 20.67 1.77
N LYS A 46 26.12 21.82 2.43
CA LYS A 46 25.10 22.42 3.29
C LYS A 46 24.32 23.46 2.51
N HIS A 47 23.05 23.16 2.24
CA HIS A 47 22.14 24.14 1.66
C HIS A 47 21.85 25.29 2.62
N GLN A 48 21.78 26.50 2.09
CA GLN A 48 21.32 27.67 2.85
C GLN A 48 19.79 27.67 2.91
N LEU A 49 19.22 27.80 4.10
CA LEU A 49 17.78 27.94 4.30
C LEU A 49 17.30 29.30 3.77
N LEU A 50 16.10 29.30 3.18
CA LEU A 50 15.37 30.50 2.80
C LEU A 50 14.17 30.69 3.76
N PRO A 51 14.33 31.49 4.83
CA PRO A 51 13.34 31.57 5.91
C PRO A 51 11.95 32.02 5.44
N LYS A 52 11.88 32.96 4.49
CA LYS A 52 10.61 33.46 3.92
C LYS A 52 9.76 32.31 3.35
N PHE A 53 10.37 31.41 2.57
CA PHE A 53 9.68 30.26 1.99
C PHE A 53 9.34 29.19 3.02
N ALA A 54 10.24 28.94 3.98
CA ALA A 54 10.00 27.99 5.06
C ALA A 54 8.79 28.41 5.92
N ILE A 55 8.71 29.68 6.29
CA ILE A 55 7.59 30.24 7.05
C ILE A 55 6.29 30.19 6.22
N ALA A 56 6.33 30.60 4.96
CA ALA A 56 5.16 30.57 4.08
C ALA A 56 4.61 29.15 3.91
N LEU A 57 5.48 28.16 3.69
CA LEU A 57 5.08 26.75 3.61
C LEU A 57 4.51 26.26 4.95
N ALA A 58 5.13 26.60 6.09
CA ALA A 58 4.61 26.21 7.39
C ALA A 58 3.20 26.77 7.64
N VAL A 59 2.97 28.06 7.39
CA VAL A 59 1.65 28.71 7.51
C VAL A 59 0.62 28.05 6.59
N LEU A 60 1.01 27.77 5.34
CA LEU A 60 0.13 27.14 4.37
C LEU A 60 -0.27 25.72 4.82
N HIS A 61 0.66 24.93 5.35
CA HIS A 61 0.37 23.58 5.85
C HIS A 61 -0.50 23.60 7.12
N VAL A 62 -0.29 24.56 8.04
CA VAL A 62 -1.17 24.75 9.20
C VAL A 62 -2.59 25.12 8.75
N GLY A 63 -2.73 26.03 7.78
CA GLY A 63 -4.03 26.36 7.19
C GLY A 63 -4.68 25.16 6.49
N ALA A 64 -3.89 24.31 5.84
CA ALA A 64 -4.38 23.10 5.20
C ALA A 64 -4.87 22.05 6.21
N LEU A 65 -4.25 21.95 7.39
CA LEU A 65 -4.78 21.10 8.47
C LEU A 65 -6.16 21.59 8.94
N TYR A 66 -6.36 22.91 9.00
CA TYR A 66 -7.68 23.48 9.28
C TYR A 66 -8.68 23.21 8.15
N GLY A 67 -8.29 23.38 6.88
CA GLY A 67 -9.13 23.03 5.74
C GLY A 67 -9.47 21.53 5.67
N LEU A 68 -8.51 20.66 6.02
CA LEU A 68 -8.74 19.22 6.16
C LEU A 68 -9.76 18.96 7.27
N TYR A 69 -9.61 19.58 8.43
CA TYR A 69 -10.59 19.50 9.53
C TYR A 69 -12.00 19.88 9.05
N LEU A 70 -12.15 21.01 8.35
CA LEU A 70 -13.45 21.43 7.80
C LEU A 70 -14.00 20.39 6.80
N THR A 71 -13.12 19.76 6.03
CA THR A 71 -13.46 18.73 5.05
C THR A 71 -13.94 17.44 5.70
N VAL A 72 -13.15 16.87 6.61
CA VAL A 72 -13.46 15.57 7.26
C VAL A 72 -14.60 15.66 8.27
N THR A 73 -14.87 16.86 8.81
CA THR A 73 -16.01 17.11 9.70
C THR A 73 -17.25 17.59 8.94
N PHE A 74 -17.22 17.58 7.60
CA PHE A 74 -18.34 17.98 6.72
C PHE A 74 -18.91 19.37 7.05
N ARG A 75 -18.05 20.31 7.45
CA ARG A 75 -18.43 21.71 7.74
C ARG A 75 -18.50 22.59 6.48
N LEU A 76 -18.17 22.02 5.32
CA LEU A 76 -18.46 22.60 4.00
C LEU A 76 -19.68 21.95 3.38
N LYS A 77 -20.34 22.66 2.47
CA LYS A 77 -21.43 22.13 1.65
C LYS A 77 -20.92 21.04 0.70
N LEU A 78 -21.77 20.06 0.40
CA LEU A 78 -21.44 18.97 -0.52
C LEU A 78 -20.97 19.48 -1.90
N LEU A 79 -21.61 20.53 -2.44
CA LEU A 79 -21.21 21.13 -3.72
C LEU A 79 -19.81 21.75 -3.65
N THR A 80 -19.43 22.33 -2.52
CA THR A 80 -18.07 22.85 -2.28
C THR A 80 -17.05 21.72 -2.26
N PHE A 81 -17.38 20.57 -1.66
CA PHE A 81 -16.52 19.39 -1.66
C PHE A 81 -16.31 18.85 -3.09
N ILE A 82 -17.40 18.64 -3.83
CA ILE A 82 -17.35 18.17 -5.22
C ILE A 82 -16.56 19.14 -6.09
N TRP A 83 -16.79 20.44 -5.96
CA TRP A 83 -16.04 21.49 -6.65
C TRP A 83 -14.55 21.44 -6.32
N GLY A 84 -14.19 21.30 -5.03
CA GLY A 84 -12.81 21.12 -4.60
C GLY A 84 -12.14 19.91 -5.23
N CYS A 85 -12.84 18.77 -5.33
CA CYS A 85 -12.34 17.57 -6.03
C CYS A 85 -12.14 17.80 -7.53
N ILE A 86 -13.08 18.47 -8.21
CA ILE A 86 -12.97 18.78 -9.64
C ILE A 86 -11.77 19.68 -9.89
N ILE A 87 -11.60 20.74 -9.10
CA ILE A 87 -10.48 21.66 -9.23
C ILE A 87 -9.15 20.97 -8.87
N GLY A 88 -9.13 20.10 -7.85
CA GLY A 88 -7.98 19.27 -7.51
C GLY A 88 -7.56 18.34 -8.65
N LEU A 89 -8.52 17.71 -9.33
CA LEU A 89 -8.25 16.85 -10.48
C LEU A 89 -7.76 17.65 -11.69
N ALA A 90 -8.39 18.78 -11.99
CA ALA A 90 -7.96 19.71 -13.03
C ALA A 90 -6.52 20.19 -12.80
N SER A 91 -6.19 20.52 -11.55
CA SER A 91 -4.86 20.90 -11.09
C SER A 91 -3.82 19.79 -11.31
N ALA A 92 -4.14 18.55 -10.94
CA ALA A 92 -3.27 17.40 -11.15
C ALA A 92 -3.02 17.13 -12.65
N GLU A 93 -4.06 17.12 -13.47
CA GLU A 93 -3.94 16.88 -14.92
C GLU A 93 -3.19 18.01 -15.64
N GLY A 94 -3.28 19.26 -15.15
CA GLY A 94 -2.46 20.37 -15.64
C GLY A 94 -0.96 20.11 -15.51
N ILE A 95 -0.54 19.44 -14.43
CA ILE A 95 0.85 19.01 -14.24
C ILE A 95 1.15 17.81 -15.13
N VAL A 96 0.36 16.74 -15.03
CA VAL A 96 0.67 15.45 -15.66
C VAL A 96 0.58 15.51 -17.19
N ILE A 97 -0.53 16.02 -17.74
CA ILE A 97 -0.73 16.15 -19.18
C ILE A 97 0.06 17.34 -19.72
N GLY A 98 0.03 18.47 -19.02
CA GLY A 98 0.66 19.72 -19.45
C GLY A 98 2.17 19.70 -19.25
N SER A 99 2.62 20.14 -18.08
CA SER A 99 4.05 20.34 -17.80
C SER A 99 4.88 19.08 -18.02
N HIS A 100 4.41 17.93 -17.52
CA HIS A 100 5.16 16.69 -17.47
C HIS A 100 5.22 15.96 -18.82
N ARG A 101 4.14 15.30 -19.24
CA ARG A 101 4.17 14.44 -20.44
C ARG A 101 4.14 15.24 -21.74
N GLY A 102 3.39 16.34 -21.76
CA GLY A 102 3.25 17.20 -22.93
C GLY A 102 4.51 18.00 -23.21
N PHE A 103 4.86 18.93 -22.32
CA PHE A 103 5.93 19.91 -22.59
C PHE A 103 7.33 19.46 -22.16
N SER A 104 7.50 18.73 -21.05
CA SER A 104 8.85 18.27 -20.68
C SER A 104 9.36 17.17 -21.60
N HIS A 105 8.52 16.18 -21.89
CA HIS A 105 8.94 14.95 -22.60
C HIS A 105 8.52 14.87 -24.06
N ASN A 106 7.65 15.78 -24.53
CA ASN A 106 7.13 15.78 -25.90
C ASN A 106 6.58 14.40 -26.29
N SER A 107 5.90 13.73 -25.36
CA SER A 107 5.39 12.36 -25.53
C SER A 107 4.16 12.30 -26.44
N PHE A 108 3.53 13.44 -26.68
CA PHE A 108 2.47 13.67 -27.66
C PHE A 108 2.42 15.17 -27.99
N LYS A 109 1.67 15.53 -29.03
CA LYS A 109 1.45 16.93 -29.44
C LYS A 109 0.02 17.36 -29.13
N LEU A 110 -0.14 18.66 -28.82
CA LEU A 110 -1.43 19.30 -28.57
C LEU A 110 -1.74 20.35 -29.63
N THR A 111 -2.99 20.41 -30.06
CA THR A 111 -3.54 21.55 -30.81
C THR A 111 -3.45 22.84 -30.00
N THR A 112 -3.55 24.01 -30.63
CA THR A 112 -3.57 25.32 -29.92
C THR A 112 -4.64 25.36 -28.83
N PHE A 113 -5.83 24.84 -29.11
CA PHE A 113 -6.91 24.70 -28.10
C PHE A 113 -6.49 23.83 -26.92
N GLY A 114 -5.91 22.65 -27.21
CA GLY A 114 -5.37 21.76 -26.18
C GLY A 114 -4.30 22.42 -25.32
N GLN A 115 -3.39 23.20 -25.93
CA GLN A 115 -2.33 23.93 -25.24
C GLN A 115 -2.91 25.00 -24.30
N VAL A 116 -3.88 25.81 -24.75
CA VAL A 116 -4.54 26.82 -23.90
C VAL A 116 -5.19 26.17 -22.68
N LEU A 117 -5.89 25.04 -22.89
CA LEU A 117 -6.51 24.30 -21.79
C LEU A 117 -5.48 23.84 -20.76
N VAL A 118 -4.43 23.13 -21.18
CA VAL A 118 -3.42 22.62 -20.22
C VAL A 118 -2.65 23.75 -19.54
N ILE A 119 -2.43 24.89 -20.20
CA ILE A 119 -1.80 26.07 -19.58
C ILE A 119 -2.67 26.62 -18.45
N ILE A 120 -3.99 26.74 -18.65
CA ILE A 120 -4.91 27.19 -17.60
C ILE A 120 -4.92 26.18 -16.45
N LEU A 121 -5.07 24.90 -16.75
CA LEU A 121 -5.06 23.82 -15.75
C LEU A 121 -3.76 23.79 -14.95
N GLN A 122 -2.62 23.99 -15.61
CA GLN A 122 -1.32 24.07 -14.96
C GLN A 122 -1.24 25.31 -14.05
N THR A 123 -1.79 26.46 -14.44
CA THR A 123 -1.86 27.64 -13.57
C THR A 123 -2.73 27.39 -12.32
N ILE A 124 -3.83 26.63 -12.44
CA ILE A 124 -4.64 26.17 -11.29
C ILE A 124 -3.81 25.32 -10.32
N SER A 125 -2.75 24.66 -10.80
CA SER A 125 -1.85 23.87 -9.94
C SER A 125 -0.92 24.70 -9.07
N GLY A 126 -0.59 25.93 -9.48
CA GLY A 126 0.28 26.84 -8.73
C GLY A 126 1.76 26.43 -8.63
N GLN A 127 2.21 25.41 -9.35
CA GLN A 127 3.60 24.93 -9.26
C GLN A 127 4.57 25.67 -10.20
N TYR A 128 4.56 27.01 -10.14
CA TYR A 128 5.27 27.91 -11.06
C TYR A 128 4.84 27.77 -12.52
N HIS A 129 5.33 28.66 -13.39
CA HIS A 129 5.01 28.63 -14.82
C HIS A 129 5.69 27.45 -15.53
N ILE A 130 5.10 26.95 -16.61
CA ILE A 130 5.54 25.75 -17.34
C ILE A 130 7.01 25.81 -17.74
N HIS A 131 7.50 26.96 -18.20
CA HIS A 131 8.92 27.12 -18.57
C HIS A 131 9.88 26.76 -17.43
N TRP A 132 9.58 27.17 -16.19
CA TRP A 132 10.44 26.83 -15.05
C TRP A 132 10.35 25.34 -14.74
N TRP A 133 9.11 24.84 -14.66
CA TRP A 133 8.84 23.43 -14.33
C TRP A 133 9.52 22.50 -15.34
N VAL A 134 9.42 22.80 -16.64
CA VAL A 134 10.02 22.00 -17.71
C VAL A 134 11.54 21.97 -17.63
N ARG A 135 12.18 23.13 -17.40
CA ARG A 135 13.64 23.19 -17.23
C ARG A 135 14.10 22.29 -16.09
N ASP A 136 13.50 22.45 -14.91
CA ASP A 136 13.90 21.71 -13.71
C ASP A 136 13.64 20.20 -13.87
N HIS A 137 12.54 19.82 -14.52
CA HIS A 137 12.21 18.42 -14.74
C HIS A 137 13.10 17.75 -15.79
N ARG A 138 13.43 18.44 -16.90
CA ARG A 138 14.43 17.95 -17.88
C ARG A 138 15.80 17.79 -17.25
N LEU A 139 16.18 18.74 -16.40
CA LEU A 139 17.43 18.68 -15.64
C LEU A 139 17.45 17.47 -14.70
N HIS A 140 16.37 17.22 -13.97
CA HIS A 140 16.20 16.06 -13.11
C HIS A 140 16.38 14.74 -13.89
N HIS A 141 15.74 14.56 -15.05
CA HIS A 141 15.92 13.35 -15.85
C HIS A 141 17.37 13.15 -16.32
N LYS A 142 18.02 14.23 -16.75
CA LYS A 142 19.38 14.17 -17.31
C LYS A 142 20.45 13.89 -16.26
N PHE A 143 20.28 14.42 -15.06
CA PHE A 143 21.27 14.32 -13.99
C PHE A 143 20.68 13.77 -12.69
N VAL A 144 19.70 12.87 -12.82
CA VAL A 144 19.04 12.19 -11.70
C VAL A 144 20.10 11.70 -10.72
N ASP A 145 19.83 11.81 -9.42
CA ASP A 145 20.72 11.30 -8.38
C ASP A 145 22.09 12.01 -8.27
N THR A 146 22.20 13.25 -8.76
CA THR A 146 23.40 14.10 -8.63
C THR A 146 23.08 15.46 -8.00
N ASP A 147 24.10 16.28 -7.75
CA ASP A 147 23.90 17.65 -7.27
C ASP A 147 23.41 18.64 -8.32
N ALA A 148 23.32 18.22 -9.59
CA ALA A 148 22.61 18.96 -10.63
C ALA A 148 21.09 18.66 -10.63
N ASP A 149 20.62 17.63 -9.93
CA ASP A 149 19.19 17.33 -9.78
C ASP A 149 18.54 18.29 -8.76
N PRO A 150 17.54 19.11 -9.16
CA PRO A 150 16.90 20.09 -8.29
C PRO A 150 16.27 19.52 -7.02
N TYR A 151 15.83 18.26 -7.06
CA TYR A 151 15.14 17.59 -5.96
C TYR A 151 15.74 16.21 -5.66
N ASN A 152 17.06 16.13 -5.83
CA ASN A 152 17.91 14.97 -5.58
C ASN A 152 17.47 14.10 -4.38
N ALA A 153 16.90 12.93 -4.69
CA ALA A 153 16.40 11.97 -3.71
C ALA A 153 17.50 11.44 -2.76
N ARG A 154 18.76 11.43 -3.22
CA ARG A 154 19.91 11.00 -2.41
C ARG A 154 20.30 11.97 -1.29
N ARG A 155 19.63 13.13 -1.19
CA ARG A 155 19.71 14.05 -0.05
C ARG A 155 18.65 13.75 1.03
N GLY A 156 17.85 12.70 0.83
CA GLY A 156 16.87 12.22 1.79
C GLY A 156 15.43 12.65 1.49
N PHE A 157 14.49 12.02 2.20
CA PHE A 157 13.05 12.16 1.94
C PHE A 157 12.60 13.60 2.09
N PHE A 158 13.01 14.27 3.17
CA PHE A 158 12.59 15.64 3.43
C PHE A 158 13.06 16.59 2.34
N PHE A 159 14.33 16.48 1.91
CA PHE A 159 14.88 17.33 0.86
C PHE A 159 14.10 17.17 -0.45
N SER A 160 13.96 15.93 -0.93
CA SER A 160 13.27 15.63 -2.20
C SER A 160 11.77 15.89 -2.16
N HIS A 161 11.13 15.78 -0.99
CA HIS A 161 9.70 16.06 -0.86
C HIS A 161 9.41 17.57 -0.82
N VAL A 162 10.02 18.32 0.11
CA VAL A 162 9.68 19.74 0.32
C VAL A 162 10.90 20.63 0.63
N GLY A 163 11.98 20.05 1.15
CA GLY A 163 13.17 20.79 1.57
C GLY A 163 13.82 21.59 0.45
N TRP A 164 13.83 21.08 -0.77
CA TRP A 164 14.33 21.77 -1.96
C TRP A 164 13.62 23.12 -2.22
N MET A 165 12.37 23.28 -1.77
CA MET A 165 11.60 24.53 -1.90
C MET A 165 11.95 25.58 -0.84
N MET A 166 12.60 25.16 0.26
CA MET A 166 12.96 26.01 1.40
C MET A 166 14.45 26.34 1.41
N MET A 167 15.20 25.94 0.39
CA MET A 167 16.66 25.98 0.37
C MET A 167 17.15 26.61 -0.92
N LYS A 168 18.31 27.26 -0.88
CA LYS A 168 19.00 27.69 -2.10
C LYS A 168 19.40 26.47 -2.93
N LYS A 169 19.21 26.56 -4.25
CA LYS A 169 19.62 25.54 -5.22
C LYS A 169 21.13 25.35 -5.16
N HIS A 170 21.58 24.11 -5.40
CA HIS A 170 23.01 23.83 -5.53
C HIS A 170 23.57 24.51 -6.79
N PRO A 171 24.80 25.04 -6.80
CA PRO A 171 25.39 25.70 -7.98
C PRO A 171 25.33 24.85 -9.27
N LEU A 172 25.54 23.53 -9.16
CA LEU A 172 25.41 22.61 -10.30
C LEU A 172 24.01 22.54 -10.90
N VAL A 173 22.94 22.78 -10.13
CA VAL A 173 21.57 22.87 -10.67
C VAL A 173 21.46 24.03 -11.65
N LEU A 174 22.17 25.11 -11.36
CA LEU A 174 22.09 26.36 -12.11
C LEU A 174 22.99 26.30 -13.35
N GLU A 175 24.25 25.89 -13.17
CA GLU A 175 25.19 25.66 -14.26
C GLU A 175 24.66 24.63 -15.27
N LYS A 176 24.25 23.44 -14.80
CA LYS A 176 23.74 22.39 -15.70
C LYS A 176 22.34 22.71 -16.21
N GLY A 177 21.55 23.47 -15.45
CA GLY A 177 20.27 24.03 -15.88
C GLY A 177 20.40 24.89 -17.13
N ALA A 178 21.46 25.69 -17.25
CA ALA A 178 21.74 26.49 -18.43
C ALA A 178 22.10 25.66 -19.68
N THR A 179 22.46 24.38 -19.51
CA THR A 179 22.77 23.46 -20.62
C THR A 179 21.57 22.67 -21.12
N ILE A 180 20.39 22.85 -20.49
CA ILE A 180 19.15 22.20 -20.92
C ILE A 180 18.58 22.95 -22.10
N ASP A 181 18.34 22.25 -23.21
CA ASP A 181 17.64 22.82 -24.36
C ASP A 181 16.20 23.15 -23.97
N MET A 182 15.84 24.42 -24.15
CA MET A 182 14.52 25.00 -23.88
C MET A 182 13.92 25.66 -25.12
N SER A 183 14.55 25.53 -26.29
CA SER A 183 14.17 26.23 -27.52
C SER A 183 12.74 25.93 -27.98
N ASP A 184 12.26 24.70 -27.75
CA ASP A 184 10.89 24.28 -28.04
C ASP A 184 9.85 24.95 -27.12
N ILE A 185 10.24 25.29 -25.89
CA ILE A 185 9.40 26.00 -24.93
C ILE A 185 9.44 27.52 -25.18
N GLU A 186 10.61 28.07 -25.43
CA GLU A 186 10.83 29.50 -25.67
C GLU A 186 10.19 29.99 -26.98
N SER A 187 10.16 29.13 -28.00
CA SER A 187 9.45 29.39 -29.25
C SER A 187 7.91 29.33 -29.10
N ASN A 188 7.39 28.74 -28.03
CA ASN A 188 5.96 28.64 -27.79
C ASN A 188 5.39 29.92 -27.13
N LYS A 189 4.74 30.76 -27.95
CA LYS A 189 4.14 32.03 -27.53
C LYS A 189 3.12 31.90 -26.39
N LEU A 190 2.39 30.78 -26.29
CA LEU A 190 1.40 30.58 -25.23
C LEU A 190 2.07 30.32 -23.87
N ILE A 191 3.16 29.53 -23.86
CA ILE A 191 3.93 29.28 -22.64
C ILE A 191 4.65 30.56 -22.19
N MET A 192 5.20 31.33 -23.15
CA MET A 192 5.85 32.60 -22.83
C MET A 192 4.83 33.65 -22.35
N PHE A 193 3.60 33.63 -22.85
CA PHE A 193 2.49 34.41 -22.30
C PHE A 193 2.20 34.01 -20.84
N GLN A 194 2.09 32.71 -20.57
CA GLN A 194 1.89 32.23 -19.20
C GLN A 194 3.05 32.66 -18.29
N LYS A 195 4.30 32.54 -18.72
CA LYS A 195 5.48 33.00 -17.97
C LYS A 195 5.36 34.47 -17.59
N LYS A 196 5.04 35.33 -18.57
CA LYS A 196 4.92 36.79 -18.37
C LYS A 196 3.78 37.17 -17.41
N TYR A 197 2.65 36.45 -17.45
CA TYR A 197 1.44 36.78 -16.69
C TYR A 197 1.13 35.78 -15.56
N PHE A 198 2.11 34.97 -15.14
CA PHE A 198 1.87 33.86 -14.22
C PHE A 198 1.27 34.32 -12.90
N ILE A 199 1.80 35.38 -12.28
CA ILE A 199 1.35 35.85 -10.97
C ILE A 199 -0.13 36.31 -11.02
N PRO A 200 -0.55 37.23 -11.92
CA PRO A 200 -1.97 37.56 -12.08
C PRO A 200 -2.86 36.34 -12.39
N MET A 201 -2.41 35.46 -13.28
CA MET A 201 -3.17 34.26 -13.63
C MET A 201 -3.28 33.28 -12.46
N PHE A 202 -2.25 33.15 -11.62
CA PHE A 202 -2.26 32.34 -10.40
C PHE A 202 -3.32 32.85 -9.42
N PHE A 203 -3.34 34.15 -9.13
CA PHE A 203 -4.37 34.72 -8.25
C PHE A 203 -5.77 34.48 -8.82
N LEU A 204 -5.97 34.67 -10.12
CA LEU A 204 -7.26 34.47 -10.76
C LEU A 204 -7.71 33.00 -10.74
N PHE A 205 -6.91 32.09 -11.29
CA PHE A 205 -7.31 30.71 -11.55
C PHE A 205 -7.08 29.76 -10.36
N ASN A 206 -6.10 30.02 -9.50
CA ASN A 206 -5.82 29.16 -8.35
C ASN A 206 -6.63 29.60 -7.12
N ILE A 207 -6.77 30.91 -6.90
CA ILE A 207 -7.37 31.47 -5.67
C ILE A 207 -8.77 32.01 -5.92
N ILE A 208 -8.90 33.10 -6.67
CA ILE A 208 -10.13 33.90 -6.75
C ILE A 208 -11.26 33.07 -7.33
N LEU A 209 -11.10 32.49 -8.51
CA LEU A 209 -12.18 31.76 -9.19
C LEU A 209 -12.59 30.49 -8.40
N PRO A 210 -11.66 29.62 -7.94
CA PRO A 210 -12.06 28.46 -7.15
C PRO A 210 -12.75 28.81 -5.83
N VAL A 211 -12.36 29.90 -5.17
CA VAL A 211 -12.99 30.33 -3.90
C VAL A 211 -14.32 31.04 -4.13
N ALA A 212 -14.41 31.88 -5.16
CA ALA A 212 -15.59 32.66 -5.48
C ALA A 212 -16.75 31.77 -5.95
N VAL A 213 -16.49 30.73 -6.74
CA VAL A 213 -17.55 29.87 -7.29
C VAL A 213 -18.46 29.30 -6.19
N PRO A 214 -17.94 28.66 -5.12
CA PRO A 214 -18.78 28.21 -4.02
C PRO A 214 -19.55 29.32 -3.29
N VAL A 215 -18.91 30.48 -3.11
CA VAL A 215 -19.49 31.62 -2.41
C VAL A 215 -20.65 32.21 -3.21
N TYR A 216 -20.50 32.39 -4.53
CA TYR A 216 -21.53 33.00 -5.36
C TYR A 216 -22.64 32.03 -5.77
N PHE A 217 -22.32 30.81 -6.20
CA PHE A 217 -23.31 29.94 -6.82
C PHE A 217 -24.14 29.11 -5.83
N TRP A 218 -23.60 28.83 -4.64
CA TRP A 218 -24.34 28.08 -3.61
C TRP A 218 -24.12 28.60 -2.19
N ASN A 219 -23.73 29.87 -2.06
CA ASN A 219 -23.64 30.62 -0.80
C ASN A 219 -22.76 29.95 0.27
N GLU A 220 -21.61 29.41 -0.11
CA GLU A 220 -20.63 28.89 0.85
C GLU A 220 -19.99 30.03 1.66
N ASN A 221 -19.62 29.77 2.91
CA ASN A 221 -18.84 30.72 3.68
C ASN A 221 -17.47 30.96 3.02
N ILE A 222 -17.06 32.22 2.85
CA ILE A 222 -15.82 32.57 2.15
C ILE A 222 -14.57 31.96 2.81
N TRP A 223 -14.53 31.87 4.14
CA TRP A 223 -13.41 31.26 4.86
C TRP A 223 -13.41 29.74 4.72
N THR A 224 -14.59 29.11 4.78
CA THR A 224 -14.72 27.67 4.48
C THR A 224 -14.22 27.38 3.06
N SER A 225 -14.67 28.14 2.06
CA SER A 225 -14.24 28.01 0.67
C SER A 225 -12.72 28.25 0.52
N PHE A 226 -12.19 29.31 1.14
CA PHE A 226 -10.77 29.63 1.10
C PHE A 226 -9.89 28.53 1.70
N PHE A 227 -10.19 28.06 2.90
CA PHE A 227 -9.37 27.03 3.56
C PHE A 227 -9.53 25.64 2.92
N THR A 228 -10.70 25.29 2.40
CA THR A 228 -10.94 23.97 1.79
C THR A 228 -10.56 23.93 0.32
N VAL A 229 -11.17 24.81 -0.49
CA VAL A 229 -11.03 24.81 -1.94
C VAL A 229 -9.74 25.46 -2.40
N PHE A 230 -9.12 26.39 -1.65
CA PHE A 230 -7.78 26.88 -1.99
C PHE A 230 -6.69 26.23 -1.13
N VAL A 231 -6.59 26.56 0.16
CA VAL A 231 -5.41 26.21 0.98
C VAL A 231 -5.21 24.70 1.08
N TYR A 232 -6.22 23.94 1.51
CA TYR A 232 -6.14 22.49 1.65
C TYR A 232 -5.92 21.80 0.29
N ARG A 233 -6.74 22.11 -0.72
CA ARG A 233 -6.59 21.54 -2.07
C ARG A 233 -5.21 21.82 -2.68
N TYR A 234 -4.67 23.03 -2.49
CA TYR A 234 -3.35 23.40 -3.01
C TYR A 234 -2.23 22.61 -2.32
N VAL A 235 -2.22 22.57 -0.98
CA VAL A 235 -1.24 21.77 -0.21
C VAL A 235 -1.36 20.28 -0.52
N HIS A 236 -2.58 19.77 -0.66
CA HIS A 236 -2.81 18.38 -1.03
C HIS A 236 -2.21 18.07 -2.41
N THR A 237 -2.43 18.93 -3.40
CA THR A 237 -1.87 18.75 -4.75
C THR A 237 -0.34 18.82 -4.74
N LEU A 238 0.24 19.76 -3.99
CA LEU A 238 1.69 19.89 -3.82
C LEU A 238 2.28 18.60 -3.27
N ASN A 239 1.76 18.12 -2.13
CA ASN A 239 2.26 16.90 -1.49
C ASN A 239 2.05 15.66 -2.36
N ALA A 240 0.93 15.56 -3.08
CA ALA A 240 0.70 14.48 -4.04
C ALA A 240 1.77 14.47 -5.14
N THR A 241 2.10 15.63 -5.69
CA THR A 241 3.16 15.77 -6.71
C THR A 241 4.54 15.45 -6.14
N TRP A 242 4.84 15.97 -4.95
CA TRP A 242 6.12 15.76 -4.27
C TRP A 242 6.35 14.32 -3.82
N CYS A 243 5.30 13.49 -3.73
CA CYS A 243 5.45 12.05 -3.54
C CYS A 243 6.19 11.38 -4.71
N ILE A 244 6.11 11.94 -5.92
CA ILE A 244 6.90 11.44 -7.06
C ILE A 244 8.38 11.62 -6.77
N ASN A 245 8.80 12.83 -6.40
CA ASN A 245 10.20 13.15 -6.12
C ASN A 245 10.77 12.38 -4.91
N SER A 246 9.93 12.07 -3.91
CA SER A 246 10.36 11.38 -2.68
C SER A 246 9.99 9.90 -2.65
N ILE A 247 8.70 9.56 -2.53
CA ILE A 247 8.23 8.18 -2.37
C ILE A 247 8.58 7.34 -3.60
N ALA A 248 8.35 7.85 -4.81
CA ALA A 248 8.67 7.09 -6.01
C ALA A 248 10.18 6.89 -6.21
N HIS A 249 11.04 7.70 -5.59
CA HIS A 249 12.50 7.49 -5.56
C HIS A 249 13.01 6.70 -4.35
N MET A 250 12.16 6.32 -3.40
CA MET A 250 12.60 5.60 -2.19
C MET A 250 11.90 4.27 -1.95
N TYR A 251 10.65 4.12 -2.39
CA TYR A 251 9.81 2.99 -2.01
C TYR A 251 9.10 2.41 -3.24
N GLY A 252 9.53 1.23 -3.67
CA GLY A 252 8.93 0.48 -4.76
C GLY A 252 9.87 -0.58 -5.33
N THR A 253 9.51 -1.15 -6.47
CA THR A 253 10.36 -2.12 -7.19
C THR A 253 11.14 -1.45 -8.33
N LYS A 254 12.26 -2.04 -8.77
CA LYS A 254 13.10 -1.50 -9.87
C LYS A 254 13.28 -2.51 -11.02
N PRO A 255 12.21 -2.84 -11.75
CA PRO A 255 12.26 -3.87 -12.79
C PRO A 255 13.02 -3.47 -14.07
N PHE A 256 13.32 -2.19 -14.30
CA PHE A 256 13.96 -1.70 -15.54
C PHE A 256 15.41 -1.25 -15.35
N ASP A 257 15.70 -0.46 -14.32
CA ASP A 257 17.07 -0.10 -13.97
C ASP A 257 17.22 0.03 -12.45
N MET A 258 18.12 -0.77 -11.87
CA MET A 258 18.40 -0.79 -10.45
C MET A 258 19.39 0.32 -10.01
N ARG A 259 20.08 0.96 -10.98
CA ARG A 259 21.16 1.94 -10.71
C ARG A 259 20.63 3.32 -10.31
N ILE A 260 19.43 3.66 -10.75
CA ILE A 260 18.74 4.91 -10.41
C ILE A 260 17.87 4.71 -9.16
N THR A 261 17.59 5.78 -8.43
CA THR A 261 16.71 5.73 -7.26
C THR A 261 15.23 5.55 -7.62
N ALA A 262 14.79 5.94 -8.82
CA ALA A 262 13.40 5.83 -9.25
C ALA A 262 12.85 4.39 -9.17
N ASN A 263 11.66 4.23 -8.62
CA ASN A 263 10.97 2.96 -8.36
C ASN A 263 9.58 2.94 -9.00
N GLN A 264 9.05 1.74 -9.22
CA GLN A 264 7.63 1.49 -9.40
C GLN A 264 6.93 1.54 -8.05
N SER A 265 6.21 2.62 -7.78
CA SER A 265 5.54 2.84 -6.49
C SER A 265 4.03 2.85 -6.65
N HIS A 266 3.38 1.79 -6.17
CA HIS A 266 1.92 1.70 -6.16
C HIS A 266 1.25 2.85 -5.40
N PHE A 267 1.83 3.24 -4.26
CA PHE A 267 1.29 4.35 -3.45
C PHE A 267 1.34 5.65 -4.24
N ALA A 268 2.50 5.98 -4.80
CA ALA A 268 2.65 7.18 -5.61
C ALA A 268 1.70 7.13 -6.82
N HIS A 269 1.49 5.96 -7.43
CA HIS A 269 0.58 5.78 -8.58
C HIS A 269 -0.87 6.09 -8.22
N ILE A 270 -1.33 5.68 -7.04
CA ILE A 270 -2.67 5.96 -6.55
C ILE A 270 -2.84 7.45 -6.23
N VAL A 271 -1.91 8.02 -5.46
CA VAL A 271 -2.01 9.40 -4.97
C VAL A 271 -1.90 10.43 -6.10
N THR A 272 -1.16 10.10 -7.16
CA THR A 272 -0.96 10.97 -8.33
C THR A 272 -1.87 10.62 -9.50
N PHE A 273 -2.79 9.66 -9.31
CA PHE A 273 -3.72 9.17 -10.34
C PHE A 273 -3.04 8.61 -11.62
N GLY A 274 -1.77 8.21 -11.55
CA GLY A 274 -1.12 7.54 -12.68
C GLY A 274 0.39 7.63 -12.80
N ASP A 275 1.09 8.47 -12.02
CA ASP A 275 2.50 8.82 -12.28
C ASP A 275 3.52 8.06 -11.43
N GLY A 276 3.06 7.14 -10.57
CA GLY A 276 3.95 6.36 -9.70
C GLY A 276 4.79 5.29 -10.39
N TRP A 277 4.65 5.10 -11.71
CA TRP A 277 5.43 4.14 -12.46
C TRP A 277 6.82 4.66 -12.84
N HIS A 278 7.57 5.08 -11.83
CA HIS A 278 8.65 6.03 -12.01
C HIS A 278 9.93 5.38 -12.53
N ASN A 279 10.21 4.11 -12.17
CA ASN A 279 11.36 3.38 -12.73
C ASN A 279 11.23 3.19 -14.26
N TYR A 280 10.04 2.82 -14.75
CA TYR A 280 9.76 2.75 -16.20
C TYR A 280 9.90 4.11 -16.86
N HIS A 281 9.30 5.13 -16.25
CA HIS A 281 9.29 6.48 -16.77
C HIS A 281 10.69 7.07 -16.96
N HIS A 282 11.61 6.85 -16.02
CA HIS A 282 13.00 7.31 -16.15
C HIS A 282 13.75 6.65 -17.33
N ILE A 283 13.33 5.45 -17.75
CA ILE A 283 13.92 4.72 -18.88
C ILE A 283 13.25 5.08 -20.20
N PHE A 284 11.93 5.28 -20.18
CA PHE A 284 11.13 5.65 -21.35
C PHE A 284 10.38 6.97 -21.12
N PRO A 285 11.08 8.10 -20.94
CA PRO A 285 10.45 9.38 -20.57
C PRO A 285 9.49 9.88 -21.65
N TRP A 286 9.72 9.53 -22.92
CA TRP A 286 8.87 9.89 -24.05
C TRP A 286 7.61 9.00 -24.21
N ASP A 287 7.35 8.01 -23.35
CA ASP A 287 6.09 7.25 -23.41
C ASP A 287 4.93 8.11 -22.86
N HIS A 288 3.92 8.39 -23.69
CA HIS A 288 2.72 9.13 -23.28
C HIS A 288 1.94 8.43 -22.16
N ALA A 289 2.08 7.11 -22.01
CA ALA A 289 1.31 6.30 -21.07
C ALA A 289 2.02 6.11 -19.73
N MET A 290 3.35 6.22 -19.69
CA MET A 290 4.20 5.90 -18.53
C MET A 290 3.91 4.51 -17.94
N ASP A 291 3.66 3.51 -18.80
CA ASP A 291 3.24 2.16 -18.37
C ASP A 291 3.74 1.11 -19.39
N GLU A 292 4.29 0.02 -18.86
CA GLU A 292 4.83 -1.10 -19.63
C GLU A 292 3.77 -1.91 -20.41
N PHE A 293 2.54 -2.05 -19.90
CA PHE A 293 1.54 -2.97 -20.46
C PHE A 293 0.59 -2.31 -21.46
N GLY A 294 0.55 -0.98 -21.54
CA GLY A 294 -0.29 -0.26 -22.51
C GLY A 294 -1.80 -0.34 -22.25
N PHE A 295 -2.23 -1.06 -21.20
CA PHE A 295 -3.62 -1.24 -20.79
C PHE A 295 -3.97 -0.34 -19.57
N SER A 296 -4.31 0.92 -19.85
CA SER A 296 -5.22 1.80 -19.08
C SER A 296 -5.18 1.83 -17.54
N THR A 297 -4.03 1.80 -16.86
CA THR A 297 -4.06 1.90 -15.37
C THR A 297 -4.16 3.34 -14.87
N GLY A 298 -3.49 4.29 -15.52
CA GLY A 298 -3.52 5.72 -15.13
C GLY A 298 -4.76 6.48 -15.62
N PHE A 299 -5.29 7.38 -14.80
CA PHE A 299 -6.37 8.30 -15.20
C PHE A 299 -5.92 9.25 -16.31
N SER A 300 -4.73 9.86 -16.19
CA SER A 300 -4.21 10.83 -17.15
C SER A 300 -3.98 10.23 -18.54
N THR A 301 -3.50 8.97 -18.62
CA THR A 301 -3.37 8.24 -19.90
C THR A 301 -4.74 8.08 -20.60
N ARG A 302 -5.82 7.87 -19.84
CA ARG A 302 -7.18 7.79 -20.40
C ARG A 302 -7.65 9.15 -20.92
N VAL A 303 -7.36 10.22 -20.21
CA VAL A 303 -7.66 11.60 -20.64
C VAL A 303 -6.89 11.93 -21.92
N ILE A 304 -5.58 11.65 -21.99
CA ILE A 304 -4.76 11.88 -23.21
C ILE A 304 -5.33 11.12 -24.41
N ARG A 305 -5.69 9.84 -24.25
CA ARG A 305 -6.31 9.05 -25.34
C ARG A 305 -7.68 9.58 -25.74
N PHE A 306 -8.46 10.11 -24.80
CA PHE A 306 -9.73 10.77 -25.11
C PHE A 306 -9.51 12.06 -25.91
N LEU A 307 -8.57 12.91 -25.49
CA LEU A 307 -8.16 14.08 -26.24
C LEU A 307 -7.65 13.71 -27.65
N ALA A 308 -6.94 12.58 -27.77
CA ALA A 308 -6.47 12.09 -29.05
C ALA A 308 -7.60 11.67 -30.00
N ARG A 309 -8.63 10.99 -29.47
CA ARG A 309 -9.83 10.64 -30.24
C ARG A 309 -10.61 11.86 -30.72
N MET A 310 -10.57 12.96 -29.96
CA MET A 310 -11.17 14.23 -30.38
C MET A 310 -10.28 15.04 -31.33
N GLY A 311 -9.08 14.56 -31.67
CA GLY A 311 -8.09 15.30 -32.46
C GLY A 311 -7.42 16.46 -31.72
N VAL A 312 -7.64 16.60 -30.41
CA VAL A 312 -7.02 17.64 -29.58
C VAL A 312 -5.57 17.30 -29.26
N ALA A 313 -5.27 16.01 -29.07
CA ALA A 313 -3.93 15.46 -28.97
C ALA A 313 -3.61 14.57 -30.18
N TYR A 314 -2.34 14.44 -30.56
CA TYR A 314 -1.90 13.58 -31.66
C TYR A 314 -0.44 13.16 -31.47
N ASP A 315 0.07 12.26 -32.33
CA ASP A 315 1.46 11.79 -32.27
C ASP A 315 1.86 11.15 -30.92
N LEU A 316 0.97 10.30 -30.37
CA LEU A 316 1.18 9.63 -29.09
C LEU A 316 2.31 8.60 -29.21
N ARG A 317 3.41 8.82 -28.51
CA ARG A 317 4.61 7.96 -28.55
C ARG A 317 4.54 6.84 -27.54
N LYS A 318 4.95 5.63 -27.92
CA LYS A 318 5.07 4.47 -27.04
C LYS A 318 6.23 3.56 -27.49
N PRO A 319 7.09 3.07 -26.57
CA PRO A 319 8.12 2.10 -26.92
C PRO A 319 7.50 0.75 -27.33
N SER A 320 8.19 0.01 -28.20
CA SER A 320 7.74 -1.33 -28.60
C SER A 320 7.84 -2.31 -27.43
N PRO A 321 6.93 -3.31 -27.33
CA PRO A 321 7.03 -4.36 -26.30
C PRO A 321 8.39 -5.06 -26.28
N GLU A 322 9.03 -5.23 -27.45
CA GLU A 322 10.37 -5.80 -27.58
C GLU A 322 11.45 -4.93 -26.92
N LEU A 323 11.38 -3.61 -27.09
CA LEU A 323 12.32 -2.67 -26.47
C LEU A 323 12.19 -2.66 -24.94
N ILE A 324 10.95 -2.74 -24.44
CA ILE A 324 10.62 -2.85 -23.01
C ILE A 324 11.20 -4.16 -22.45
N TYR A 325 10.91 -5.29 -23.10
CA TYR A 325 11.38 -6.62 -22.70
C TYR A 325 12.91 -6.73 -22.71
N LYS A 326 13.57 -6.17 -23.72
CA LYS A 326 15.04 -6.17 -23.80
C LYS A 326 15.70 -5.40 -22.66
N HIS A 327 15.04 -4.35 -22.14
CA HIS A 327 15.54 -3.60 -20.99
C HIS A 327 15.28 -4.35 -19.66
N SER A 328 14.14 -5.02 -19.49
CA SER A 328 13.89 -5.82 -18.28
C SER A 328 14.84 -7.02 -18.17
N GLN A 329 15.11 -7.70 -19.29
CA GLN A 329 15.96 -8.90 -19.33
C GLN A 329 17.46 -8.63 -19.09
N ARG A 330 17.97 -7.45 -19.47
CA ARG A 330 19.39 -7.09 -19.26
C ARG A 330 19.79 -7.11 -17.78
N HIS A 331 18.83 -7.04 -16.87
CA HIS A 331 19.05 -7.02 -15.42
C HIS A 331 18.59 -8.32 -14.72
N GLU A 332 17.55 -9.01 -15.20
CA GLU A 332 17.14 -10.34 -14.71
C GLU A 332 18.17 -11.44 -15.02
N VAL A 333 18.86 -11.36 -16.16
CA VAL A 333 19.81 -12.40 -16.63
C VAL A 333 21.00 -12.60 -15.69
N LEU A 334 21.41 -11.59 -14.91
CA LEU A 334 22.50 -11.75 -13.93
C LEU A 334 22.06 -12.43 -12.63
N GLU A 335 20.79 -12.29 -12.24
CA GLU A 335 20.27 -12.83 -10.99
C GLU A 335 19.71 -14.24 -11.15
N ASP A 336 19.06 -14.54 -12.28
CA ASP A 336 18.50 -15.86 -12.57
C ASP A 336 19.58 -16.90 -12.92
N LEU A 337 20.68 -16.48 -13.55
CA LEU A 337 21.85 -17.35 -13.74
C LEU A 337 22.50 -17.75 -12.40
N PHE A 338 22.44 -16.88 -11.39
CA PHE A 338 22.96 -17.15 -10.05
C PHE A 338 21.97 -17.97 -9.20
N LYS A 339 20.67 -17.69 -9.30
CA LYS A 339 19.60 -18.42 -8.58
C LYS A 339 19.39 -19.83 -9.13
N SER A 340 19.48 -20.01 -10.45
CA SER A 340 19.39 -21.33 -11.10
C SER A 340 20.61 -22.21 -10.78
N TYR A 341 21.75 -21.62 -10.43
CA TYR A 341 22.95 -22.30 -9.95
C TYR A 341 22.83 -22.74 -8.47
N GLU A 342 22.23 -21.92 -7.60
CA GLU A 342 22.03 -22.22 -6.17
C GLU A 342 20.83 -23.16 -5.90
N SER A 343 19.77 -23.10 -6.72
CA SER A 343 18.53 -23.88 -6.52
C SER A 343 18.63 -25.34 -6.94
N CYS A 344 19.55 -25.71 -7.85
CA CYS A 344 19.77 -27.10 -8.27
C CYS A 344 20.54 -27.95 -7.22
N LYS A 345 20.73 -27.42 -6.02
CA LYS A 345 21.58 -27.99 -4.96
C LYS A 345 20.89 -29.02 -4.07
N SER A 346 19.58 -29.25 -4.16
CA SER A 346 18.90 -30.03 -3.10
C SER A 346 17.68 -30.90 -3.44
N THR A 347 17.27 -31.13 -4.69
CA THR A 347 16.04 -31.95 -4.87
C THR A 347 15.97 -32.67 -6.21
N LEU A 348 16.44 -33.91 -6.25
CA LEU A 348 15.99 -34.92 -7.21
C LEU A 348 16.00 -36.29 -6.49
N ILE A 349 14.83 -36.74 -6.06
CA ILE A 349 14.55 -38.16 -5.76
C ILE A 349 13.77 -38.68 -6.97
N GLU A 350 14.30 -39.73 -7.57
CA GLU A 350 13.74 -40.46 -8.72
C GLU A 350 12.62 -41.39 -8.23
N ASP A 351 11.38 -41.12 -8.65
CA ASP A 351 10.40 -42.13 -9.09
C ASP A 351 9.06 -41.44 -9.41
N GLU A 352 8.52 -41.67 -10.62
CA GLU A 352 7.15 -41.38 -11.12
C GLU A 352 7.08 -40.76 -12.55
N THR A 353 8.17 -40.82 -13.31
CA THR A 353 8.21 -40.46 -14.75
C THR A 353 7.13 -41.13 -15.63
N PRO A 354 6.63 -42.36 -15.37
CA PRO A 354 5.60 -42.97 -16.22
C PRO A 354 4.20 -42.36 -16.11
N LYS A 355 3.85 -41.68 -15.00
CA LYS A 355 2.54 -41.00 -14.83
C LYS A 355 2.47 -39.68 -15.59
N LEU A 356 3.58 -38.95 -15.66
CA LEU A 356 3.69 -37.66 -16.37
C LEU A 356 3.44 -37.78 -17.87
N ILE A 357 3.76 -38.91 -18.49
CA ILE A 357 3.57 -39.12 -19.94
C ILE A 357 2.07 -39.21 -20.32
N LYS A 358 1.21 -39.65 -19.39
CA LYS A 358 -0.25 -39.67 -19.62
C LYS A 358 -0.88 -38.28 -19.55
N GLU A 359 -0.35 -37.39 -18.72
CA GLU A 359 -0.83 -35.99 -18.60
C GLU A 359 -0.34 -35.08 -19.74
N VAL A 360 0.79 -35.41 -20.37
CA VAL A 360 1.28 -34.70 -21.57
C VAL A 360 0.39 -34.99 -22.79
N ASN A 361 -0.35 -36.10 -22.82
CA ASN A 361 -1.28 -36.38 -23.92
C ASN A 361 -2.61 -35.60 -23.83
N SER A 362 -2.94 -34.97 -22.69
CA SER A 362 -4.09 -34.03 -22.60
C SER A 362 -3.76 -32.59 -23.04
N GLU A 363 -2.48 -32.26 -23.23
CA GLU A 363 -2.03 -30.92 -23.72
C GLU A 363 -2.44 -30.64 -25.18
N ALA A 364 -2.73 -31.68 -25.97
CA ALA A 364 -3.22 -31.53 -27.33
C ALA A 364 -4.65 -30.96 -27.39
N GLU A 365 -5.48 -31.16 -26.36
CA GLU A 365 -6.82 -30.56 -26.26
C GLU A 365 -6.79 -29.12 -25.69
N GLU A 366 -5.86 -28.82 -24.77
CA GLU A 366 -5.77 -27.49 -24.13
C GLU A 366 -5.17 -26.42 -25.05
N THR A 367 -4.31 -26.81 -25.99
CA THR A 367 -3.75 -25.92 -27.03
C THR A 367 -4.78 -25.48 -28.07
N ASP A 368 -5.88 -26.23 -28.25
CA ASP A 368 -6.95 -25.88 -29.20
C ASP A 368 -7.97 -24.88 -28.61
N LEU A 369 -8.19 -24.90 -27.28
CA LEU A 369 -9.10 -23.96 -26.60
C LEU A 369 -8.55 -22.52 -26.54
N ARG A 370 -7.23 -22.34 -26.47
CA ARG A 370 -6.56 -21.02 -26.46
C ARG A 370 -6.60 -20.29 -27.81
N LYS A 371 -7.13 -20.91 -28.87
CA LYS A 371 -7.39 -20.26 -30.17
C LYS A 371 -8.65 -19.38 -30.18
N LEU A 372 -9.52 -19.49 -29.16
CA LEU A 372 -10.66 -18.60 -28.97
C LEU A 372 -10.16 -17.25 -28.43
N GLY A 373 -9.84 -16.30 -29.32
CA GLY A 373 -9.43 -14.95 -28.95
C GLY A 373 -10.58 -14.08 -28.40
N THR A 374 -10.27 -12.82 -28.13
CA THR A 374 -11.27 -11.76 -27.87
C THR A 374 -11.38 -10.86 -29.10
N ASP A 375 -12.56 -10.78 -29.73
CA ASP A 375 -12.82 -9.80 -30.76
C ASP A 375 -13.07 -8.41 -30.14
N MET A 376 -12.02 -7.58 -30.19
CA MET A 376 -12.07 -6.20 -29.69
C MET A 376 -13.00 -5.28 -30.49
N ASN A 377 -13.41 -5.67 -31.70
CA ASN A 377 -14.30 -4.90 -32.56
C ASN A 377 -15.78 -5.29 -32.43
N TYR A 378 -16.09 -6.34 -31.66
CA TYR A 378 -17.47 -6.81 -31.48
C TYR A 378 -18.36 -5.72 -30.85
N LYS A 379 -19.48 -5.41 -31.51
CA LYS A 379 -20.47 -4.43 -31.03
C LYS A 379 -21.58 -5.12 -30.25
N PHE A 380 -21.57 -4.93 -28.94
CA PHE A 380 -22.60 -5.48 -28.06
C PHE A 380 -23.97 -4.84 -28.28
N LYS A 381 -25.02 -5.66 -28.17
CA LYS A 381 -26.39 -5.17 -28.06
C LYS A 381 -26.64 -4.66 -26.64
N LYS A 382 -27.25 -3.48 -26.52
CA LYS A 382 -27.64 -2.88 -25.24
C LYS A 382 -28.71 -3.75 -24.53
N GLN A 383 -28.73 -3.69 -23.20
CA GLN A 383 -29.84 -4.24 -22.42
C GLN A 383 -31.09 -3.36 -22.50
N HIS A 384 -32.18 -3.84 -21.90
CA HIS A 384 -33.38 -3.03 -21.71
C HIS A 384 -33.08 -1.83 -20.80
N TRP A 385 -33.69 -0.68 -21.10
CA TRP A 385 -33.48 0.59 -20.37
C TRP A 385 -33.76 0.49 -18.86
N SER A 386 -34.62 -0.43 -18.45
CA SER A 386 -34.91 -0.74 -17.04
C SER A 386 -33.67 -1.15 -16.24
N VAL A 387 -32.71 -1.85 -16.86
CA VAL A 387 -31.45 -2.25 -16.19
C VAL A 387 -30.58 -1.03 -15.89
N TYR A 388 -30.52 -0.07 -16.83
CA TYR A 388 -29.76 1.16 -16.65
C TYR A 388 -30.39 2.04 -15.57
N LEU A 389 -31.72 2.18 -15.57
CA LEU A 389 -32.45 2.92 -14.53
C LEU A 389 -32.26 2.27 -13.16
N PHE A 390 -32.38 0.94 -13.08
CA PHE A 390 -32.10 0.19 -11.86
C PHE A 390 -30.69 0.49 -11.34
N PHE A 391 -29.66 0.39 -12.18
CA PHE A 391 -28.29 0.71 -11.79
C PHE A 391 -28.17 2.16 -11.29
N ILE A 392 -28.68 3.14 -12.03
CA ILE A 392 -28.59 4.56 -11.64
C ILE A 392 -29.28 4.82 -10.30
N ILE A 393 -30.52 4.35 -10.14
CA ILE A 393 -31.33 4.58 -8.94
C ILE A 393 -30.64 4.00 -7.70
N TRP A 394 -30.12 2.78 -7.78
CA TRP A 394 -29.48 2.16 -6.62
C TRP A 394 -28.12 2.75 -6.28
N HIS A 395 -27.34 3.19 -7.26
CA HIS A 395 -26.08 3.87 -6.97
C HIS A 395 -26.34 5.24 -6.34
N VAL A 396 -27.32 6.00 -6.84
CA VAL A 396 -27.75 7.27 -6.23
C VAL A 396 -28.27 7.04 -4.82
N GLY A 397 -29.13 6.03 -4.62
CA GLY A 397 -29.62 5.64 -3.30
C GLY A 397 -28.51 5.20 -2.35
N ALA A 398 -27.47 4.52 -2.85
CA ALA A 398 -26.30 4.15 -2.05
C ALA A 398 -25.47 5.37 -1.63
N LEU A 399 -25.36 6.40 -2.48
CA LEU A 399 -24.72 7.67 -2.10
C LEU A 399 -25.51 8.38 -0.99
N PHE A 400 -26.84 8.38 -1.08
CA PHE A 400 -27.69 8.86 0.01
C PHE A 400 -27.54 7.99 1.27
N GLY A 401 -27.47 6.67 1.12
CA GLY A 401 -27.24 5.76 2.24
C GLY A 401 -25.93 6.06 2.94
N LEU A 402 -24.86 6.27 2.17
CA LEU A 402 -23.56 6.67 2.71
C LEU A 402 -23.65 7.99 3.47
N TYR A 403 -24.36 8.99 2.92
CA TYR A 403 -24.62 10.24 3.61
C TYR A 403 -25.39 10.04 4.93
N TYR A 404 -26.44 9.23 4.92
CA TYR A 404 -27.26 8.96 6.11
C TYR A 404 -26.51 8.17 7.18
N CYS A 405 -25.60 7.26 6.83
CA CYS A 405 -24.74 6.58 7.80
C CYS A 405 -24.02 7.57 8.75
N PHE A 406 -23.74 8.79 8.29
CA PHE A 406 -23.05 9.81 9.07
C PHE A 406 -23.96 10.91 9.62
N ASN A 407 -25.13 11.15 9.00
CA ASN A 407 -25.94 12.35 9.26
C ASN A 407 -27.40 12.07 9.64
N GLY A 408 -27.84 10.81 9.74
CA GLY A 408 -29.24 10.55 10.10
C GLY A 408 -29.59 9.13 10.56
N ALA A 409 -28.87 8.11 10.11
CA ALA A 409 -29.16 6.73 10.46
C ALA A 409 -28.82 6.44 11.93
N LYS A 410 -29.70 5.69 12.59
CA LYS A 410 -29.40 5.08 13.88
C LYS A 410 -28.23 4.11 13.70
N LEU A 411 -27.34 4.06 14.68
CA LEU A 411 -26.17 3.17 14.65
C LEU A 411 -26.56 1.70 14.42
N ALA A 412 -27.70 1.26 14.98
CA ALA A 412 -28.24 -0.08 14.77
C ALA A 412 -28.50 -0.39 13.29
N THR A 413 -29.00 0.59 12.51
CA THR A 413 -29.23 0.45 11.06
C THR A 413 -27.93 0.30 10.28
N VAL A 414 -26.91 1.09 10.65
CA VAL A 414 -25.58 1.01 10.01
C VAL A 414 -24.92 -0.34 10.31
N VAL A 415 -24.98 -0.80 11.56
CA VAL A 415 -24.46 -2.11 11.98
C VAL A 415 -25.21 -3.24 11.28
N TRP A 416 -26.54 -3.17 11.21
CA TRP A 416 -27.38 -4.13 10.50
C TRP A 416 -26.98 -4.25 9.03
N ALA A 417 -26.86 -3.12 8.33
CA ALA A 417 -26.44 -3.07 6.93
C ALA A 417 -25.05 -3.69 6.73
N ALA A 418 -24.10 -3.37 7.61
CA ALA A 418 -22.74 -3.90 7.54
C ALA A 418 -22.68 -5.42 7.79
N VAL A 419 -23.40 -5.92 8.79
CA VAL A 419 -23.49 -7.36 9.09
C VAL A 419 -24.10 -8.12 7.92
N LEU A 420 -25.20 -7.62 7.36
CA LEU A 420 -25.81 -8.23 6.18
C LEU A 420 -24.87 -8.22 4.97
N ALA A 421 -24.15 -7.11 4.73
CA ALA A 421 -23.18 -7.05 3.64
C ALA A 421 -22.12 -8.16 3.74
N VAL A 422 -21.54 -8.36 4.93
CA VAL A 422 -20.55 -9.42 5.18
C VAL A 422 -21.17 -10.81 4.96
N LEU A 423 -22.35 -11.06 5.52
CA LEU A 423 -23.04 -12.35 5.37
C LEU A 423 -23.42 -12.65 3.92
N ASN A 424 -23.92 -11.66 3.18
CA ASN A 424 -24.30 -11.81 1.77
C ASN A 424 -23.08 -12.05 0.88
N ASN A 425 -21.98 -11.35 1.14
CA ASN A 425 -20.71 -11.59 0.44
C ASN A 425 -20.20 -13.00 0.73
N GLN A 426 -20.13 -13.41 2.01
CA GLN A 426 -19.71 -14.75 2.39
C GLN A 426 -20.61 -15.84 1.81
N ALA A 427 -21.92 -15.64 1.77
CA ALA A 427 -22.82 -16.62 1.17
C ALA A 427 -22.61 -16.78 -0.34
N THR A 428 -22.27 -15.70 -1.05
CA THR A 428 -21.92 -15.78 -2.48
C THR A 428 -20.66 -16.60 -2.69
N VAL A 429 -19.62 -16.36 -1.88
CA VAL A 429 -18.34 -17.09 -1.94
C VAL A 429 -18.49 -18.55 -1.51
N LEU A 430 -19.12 -18.83 -0.37
CA LEU A 430 -19.24 -20.19 0.15
C LEU A 430 -20.19 -21.03 -0.69
N ALA A 431 -21.33 -20.45 -1.12
CA ALA A 431 -22.37 -21.17 -1.84
C ALA A 431 -22.10 -21.17 -3.35
N ALA A 432 -22.34 -20.02 -4.00
CA ALA A 432 -22.36 -19.94 -5.46
C ALA A 432 -20.98 -20.29 -6.04
N HIS A 433 -19.91 -19.77 -5.44
CA HIS A 433 -18.55 -20.01 -5.89
C HIS A 433 -18.00 -21.38 -5.48
N ARG A 434 -17.70 -21.58 -4.20
CA ARG A 434 -16.91 -22.75 -3.76
C ARG A 434 -17.72 -24.06 -3.75
N ALA A 435 -18.91 -24.06 -3.14
CA ALA A 435 -19.73 -25.28 -3.05
C ALA A 435 -20.33 -25.69 -4.40
N TYR A 436 -20.94 -24.75 -5.13
CA TYR A 436 -21.74 -25.10 -6.31
C TYR A 436 -21.04 -24.83 -7.65
N SER A 437 -20.11 -23.88 -7.79
CA SER A 437 -19.35 -23.77 -9.05
C SER A 437 -18.23 -24.81 -9.11
N HIS A 438 -17.47 -24.94 -8.03
CA HIS A 438 -16.24 -25.74 -8.00
C HIS A 438 -16.34 -27.07 -7.27
N ARG A 439 -17.43 -27.31 -6.52
CA ARG A 439 -17.62 -28.55 -5.74
C ARG A 439 -16.43 -28.83 -4.83
N SER A 440 -15.85 -27.78 -4.23
CA SER A 440 -14.64 -27.87 -3.40
C SER A 440 -14.89 -28.33 -1.96
N PHE A 441 -16.15 -28.27 -1.52
CA PHE A 441 -16.66 -28.91 -0.31
C PHE A 441 -18.17 -29.18 -0.45
N LYS A 442 -18.74 -29.97 0.47
CA LYS A 442 -20.17 -30.27 0.54
C LYS A 442 -20.80 -29.72 1.83
N PRO A 443 -21.82 -28.85 1.76
CA PRO A 443 -22.57 -28.41 2.95
C PRO A 443 -23.61 -29.46 3.36
N THR A 444 -23.89 -29.58 4.66
CA THR A 444 -25.07 -30.32 5.15
C THR A 444 -26.37 -29.59 4.78
N LYS A 445 -27.52 -30.24 4.92
CA LYS A 445 -28.84 -29.64 4.61
C LYS A 445 -29.07 -28.31 5.36
N ALA A 446 -28.69 -28.24 6.64
CA ALA A 446 -28.82 -27.02 7.44
C ALA A 446 -27.96 -25.86 6.89
N LEU A 447 -26.68 -26.11 6.63
CA LEU A 447 -25.79 -25.09 6.07
C LEU A 447 -26.21 -24.69 4.65
N LYS A 448 -26.64 -25.66 3.84
CA LYS A 448 -27.18 -25.44 2.48
C LYS A 448 -28.32 -24.43 2.51
N LEU A 449 -29.33 -24.64 3.35
CA LEU A 449 -30.50 -23.74 3.43
C LEU A 449 -30.12 -22.33 3.89
N ALA A 450 -29.24 -22.21 4.89
CA ALA A 450 -28.74 -20.93 5.35
C ALA A 450 -27.99 -20.17 4.24
N LEU A 451 -27.13 -20.88 3.50
CA LEU A 451 -26.38 -20.33 2.38
C LEU A 451 -27.29 -19.91 1.21
N ILE A 452 -28.32 -20.70 0.88
CA ILE A 452 -29.32 -20.34 -0.14
C ILE A 452 -30.07 -19.07 0.27
N PHE A 453 -30.52 -18.97 1.52
CA PHE A 453 -31.22 -17.80 2.04
C PHE A 453 -30.35 -16.52 1.94
N LEU A 454 -29.11 -16.60 2.44
CA LEU A 454 -28.19 -15.45 2.46
C LEU A 454 -27.67 -15.08 1.06
N GLN A 455 -27.48 -16.05 0.15
CA GLN A 455 -27.10 -15.77 -1.24
C GLN A 455 -28.27 -15.15 -2.01
N THR A 456 -29.50 -15.59 -1.75
CA THR A 456 -30.69 -14.97 -2.35
C THR A 456 -30.80 -13.50 -1.92
N MET A 457 -30.54 -13.21 -0.64
CA MET A 457 -30.48 -11.83 -0.14
C MET A 457 -29.34 -10.99 -0.77
N ALA A 458 -28.25 -11.62 -1.23
CA ALA A 458 -27.17 -10.94 -1.94
C ALA A 458 -27.58 -10.41 -3.32
N GLY A 459 -28.62 -10.98 -3.93
CA GLY A 459 -29.23 -10.48 -5.17
C GLY A 459 -28.30 -10.49 -6.39
N GLN A 460 -27.44 -11.51 -6.51
CA GLN A 460 -26.51 -11.68 -7.63
C GLN A 460 -26.93 -12.83 -8.56
N ASN A 461 -28.21 -12.87 -8.94
CA ASN A 461 -28.87 -14.02 -9.58
C ASN A 461 -28.91 -15.29 -8.71
N SER A 462 -29.66 -16.30 -9.18
CA SER A 462 -29.72 -17.62 -8.56
C SER A 462 -28.37 -18.31 -8.59
N ILE A 463 -28.16 -19.22 -7.64
CA ILE A 463 -26.94 -20.05 -7.57
C ILE A 463 -26.75 -20.83 -8.88
N PHE A 464 -27.84 -21.31 -9.49
CA PHE A 464 -27.80 -21.97 -10.79
C PHE A 464 -27.16 -21.10 -11.88
N TRP A 465 -27.66 -19.87 -12.07
CA TRP A 465 -27.13 -18.99 -13.12
C TRP A 465 -25.70 -18.57 -12.82
N TRP A 466 -25.42 -18.24 -11.56
CA TRP A 466 -24.09 -17.83 -11.11
C TRP A 466 -23.08 -18.95 -11.36
N ALA A 467 -23.38 -20.18 -10.94
CA ALA A 467 -22.47 -21.31 -11.07
C ALA A 467 -22.26 -21.73 -12.52
N ARG A 468 -23.30 -21.71 -13.36
CA ARG A 468 -23.15 -21.96 -14.79
C ARG A 468 -22.21 -20.94 -15.43
N ASP A 469 -22.46 -19.66 -15.23
CA ASP A 469 -21.65 -18.59 -15.82
C ASP A 469 -20.20 -18.63 -15.31
N HIS A 470 -20.00 -18.95 -14.04
CA HIS A 470 -18.67 -19.06 -13.44
C HIS A 470 -17.87 -20.27 -13.97
N ARG A 471 -18.53 -21.41 -14.19
CA ARG A 471 -17.90 -22.57 -14.86
C ARG A 471 -17.51 -22.25 -16.30
N VAL A 472 -18.35 -21.52 -17.04
CA VAL A 472 -18.01 -21.01 -18.38
C VAL A 472 -16.79 -20.10 -18.31
N HIS A 473 -16.77 -19.17 -17.36
CA HIS A 473 -15.65 -18.27 -17.14
C HIS A 473 -14.35 -19.05 -16.95
N HIS A 474 -14.28 -20.02 -16.03
CA HIS A 474 -13.06 -20.79 -15.80
C HIS A 474 -12.58 -21.59 -17.01
N LYS A 475 -13.50 -22.12 -17.82
CA LYS A 475 -13.14 -22.94 -18.98
C LYS A 475 -12.66 -22.10 -20.15
N TYR A 476 -13.17 -20.88 -20.29
CA TYR A 476 -12.91 -20.01 -21.43
C TYR A 476 -12.41 -18.63 -21.01
N THR A 477 -11.65 -18.58 -19.91
CA THR A 477 -11.20 -17.35 -19.24
C THR A 477 -10.61 -16.36 -20.23
N ASP A 478 -11.04 -15.09 -20.14
CA ASP A 478 -10.51 -13.98 -20.93
C ASP A 478 -10.71 -14.09 -22.47
N THR A 479 -11.68 -14.91 -22.91
CA THR A 479 -12.11 -15.06 -24.32
C THR A 479 -13.51 -14.49 -24.57
N ASP A 480 -14.00 -14.49 -25.81
CA ASP A 480 -15.38 -14.10 -26.12
C ASP A 480 -16.47 -15.02 -25.54
N ALA A 481 -16.09 -16.20 -25.07
CA ALA A 481 -16.98 -17.10 -24.34
C ALA A 481 -17.00 -16.83 -22.82
N ASP A 482 -16.11 -15.98 -22.30
CA ASP A 482 -16.12 -15.54 -20.90
C ASP A 482 -17.21 -14.47 -20.66
N PRO A 483 -18.20 -14.71 -19.76
CA PRO A 483 -19.27 -13.75 -19.49
C PRO A 483 -18.79 -12.37 -19.01
N TYR A 484 -17.63 -12.30 -18.36
CA TYR A 484 -17.06 -11.08 -17.80
C TYR A 484 -15.60 -10.88 -18.20
N ASN A 485 -15.28 -11.28 -19.45
CA ASN A 485 -14.00 -11.17 -20.11
C ASN A 485 -13.19 -9.90 -19.77
N ALA A 486 -12.14 -10.06 -18.96
CA ALA A 486 -11.28 -8.96 -18.54
C ALA A 486 -10.41 -8.39 -19.68
N SER A 487 -10.24 -9.12 -20.78
CA SER A 487 -9.58 -8.62 -21.99
C SER A 487 -10.29 -7.42 -22.61
N ARG A 488 -11.59 -7.27 -22.36
CA ARG A 488 -12.40 -6.11 -22.82
C ARG A 488 -12.24 -4.87 -21.93
N GLY A 489 -11.44 -4.97 -20.87
CA GLY A 489 -11.06 -3.87 -19.99
C GLY A 489 -11.78 -3.84 -18.65
N PHE A 490 -11.21 -3.09 -17.70
CA PHE A 490 -11.63 -3.06 -16.30
C PHE A 490 -13.14 -2.80 -16.12
N PHE A 491 -13.68 -1.77 -16.78
CA PHE A 491 -15.10 -1.41 -16.62
C PHE A 491 -16.01 -2.54 -17.09
N PHE A 492 -15.67 -3.21 -18.20
CA PHE A 492 -16.46 -4.33 -18.71
C PHE A 492 -16.53 -5.45 -17.67
N ALA A 493 -15.39 -5.89 -17.15
CA ALA A 493 -15.32 -6.95 -16.15
C ALA A 493 -15.92 -6.57 -14.79
N HIS A 494 -15.88 -5.28 -14.43
CA HIS A 494 -16.41 -4.79 -13.16
C HIS A 494 -17.93 -4.60 -13.16
N ALA A 495 -18.49 -3.92 -14.18
CA ALA A 495 -19.92 -3.58 -14.20
C ALA A 495 -20.53 -3.56 -15.61
N GLY A 496 -19.73 -3.33 -16.65
CA GLY A 496 -20.20 -3.15 -18.02
C GLY A 496 -20.92 -4.38 -18.57
N TRP A 497 -20.52 -5.59 -18.16
CA TRP A 497 -21.18 -6.83 -18.58
C TRP A 497 -22.64 -6.94 -18.14
N PHE A 498 -23.05 -6.27 -17.05
CA PHE A 498 -24.46 -6.20 -16.63
C PHE A 498 -25.32 -5.34 -17.56
N LEU A 499 -24.72 -4.36 -18.23
CA LEU A 499 -25.43 -3.33 -19.01
C LEU A 499 -25.66 -3.73 -20.46
N ILE A 500 -25.14 -4.88 -20.88
CA ILE A 500 -25.17 -5.35 -22.28
C ILE A 500 -25.64 -6.80 -22.34
N LYS A 501 -26.10 -7.23 -23.52
CA LYS A 501 -26.42 -8.63 -23.75
C LYS A 501 -25.12 -9.43 -23.85
N LYS A 502 -25.10 -10.64 -23.26
CA LYS A 502 -23.96 -11.56 -23.33
C LYS A 502 -23.55 -11.83 -24.78
N HIS A 503 -22.25 -12.05 -24.99
CA HIS A 503 -21.74 -12.44 -26.29
C HIS A 503 -22.34 -13.81 -26.72
N PRO A 504 -22.68 -14.03 -28.01
CA PRO A 504 -23.23 -15.31 -28.47
C PRO A 504 -22.38 -16.53 -28.11
N ALA A 505 -21.04 -16.39 -28.14
CA ALA A 505 -20.12 -17.46 -27.76
C ALA A 505 -20.28 -17.89 -26.30
N VAL A 506 -20.68 -17.00 -25.38
CA VAL A 506 -21.00 -17.37 -23.98
C VAL A 506 -22.16 -18.35 -23.97
N MET A 507 -23.23 -18.05 -24.72
CA MET A 507 -24.42 -18.89 -24.77
C MET A 507 -24.15 -20.23 -25.45
N GLU A 508 -23.39 -20.22 -26.56
CA GLU A 508 -23.01 -21.43 -27.29
C GLU A 508 -22.14 -22.34 -26.42
N LYS A 509 -21.05 -21.82 -25.86
CA LYS A 509 -20.10 -22.61 -25.06
C LYS A 509 -20.67 -23.05 -23.72
N SER A 510 -21.67 -22.34 -23.18
CA SER A 510 -22.37 -22.78 -21.96
C SER A 510 -23.12 -24.11 -22.11
N LYS A 511 -23.51 -24.49 -23.34
CA LYS A 511 -24.16 -25.80 -23.59
C LYS A 511 -23.23 -26.99 -23.36
N GLY A 512 -21.91 -26.77 -23.47
CA GLY A 512 -20.88 -27.79 -23.25
C GLY A 512 -20.28 -27.79 -21.85
N ILE A 513 -20.92 -27.11 -20.89
CA ILE A 513 -20.55 -27.14 -19.47
C ILE A 513 -21.48 -28.13 -18.76
N ASP A 514 -20.89 -29.08 -18.03
CA ASP A 514 -21.65 -29.96 -17.15
C ASP A 514 -22.31 -29.13 -16.03
N ILE A 515 -23.63 -29.26 -15.92
CA ILE A 515 -24.50 -28.64 -14.90
C ILE A 515 -25.50 -29.64 -14.32
N SER A 516 -25.34 -30.95 -14.55
CA SER A 516 -26.31 -31.96 -14.08
C SER A 516 -26.45 -31.92 -12.57
N ASP A 517 -25.35 -31.72 -11.84
CA ASP A 517 -25.33 -31.59 -10.38
C ASP A 517 -26.21 -30.45 -9.84
N LEU A 518 -26.37 -29.37 -10.59
CA LEU A 518 -27.22 -28.24 -10.19
C LEU A 518 -28.69 -28.53 -10.51
N LEU A 519 -28.96 -29.25 -11.60
CA LEU A 519 -30.29 -29.67 -12.02
C LEU A 519 -30.87 -30.73 -11.08
N ASP A 520 -30.01 -31.62 -10.57
CA ASP A 520 -30.36 -32.68 -9.63
C ASP A 520 -30.63 -32.16 -8.20
N ASP A 521 -30.21 -30.93 -7.88
CA ASP A 521 -30.43 -30.32 -6.55
C ASP A 521 -31.75 -29.53 -6.50
N GLU A 522 -32.78 -30.17 -5.96
CA GLU A 522 -34.13 -29.59 -5.83
C GLU A 522 -34.17 -28.23 -5.12
N TRP A 523 -33.28 -27.99 -4.15
CA TRP A 523 -33.26 -26.71 -3.42
C TRP A 523 -32.66 -25.59 -4.26
N ILE A 524 -31.63 -25.89 -5.05
CA ILE A 524 -31.03 -24.94 -5.98
C ILE A 524 -32.00 -24.61 -7.12
N MET A 525 -32.68 -25.63 -7.65
CA MET A 525 -33.69 -25.41 -8.70
C MET A 525 -34.94 -24.70 -8.17
N SER A 526 -35.34 -24.96 -6.91
CA SER A 526 -36.42 -24.19 -6.26
C SER A 526 -36.03 -22.73 -6.07
N GLN A 527 -34.81 -22.46 -5.59
CA GLN A 527 -34.30 -21.09 -5.49
C GLN A 527 -34.26 -20.42 -6.86
N HIS A 528 -33.81 -21.13 -7.90
CA HIS A 528 -33.76 -20.58 -9.25
C HIS A 528 -35.13 -20.24 -9.80
N LYS A 529 -36.12 -21.13 -9.62
CA LYS A 529 -37.49 -20.95 -10.10
C LYS A 529 -38.19 -19.75 -9.46
N TYR A 530 -38.01 -19.57 -8.15
CA TYR A 530 -38.68 -18.52 -7.37
C TYR A 530 -37.74 -17.35 -7.00
N PHE A 531 -36.64 -17.18 -7.75
CA PHE A 531 -35.61 -16.20 -7.38
C PHE A 531 -36.15 -14.77 -7.30
N PRO A 532 -36.97 -14.25 -8.24
CA PRO A 532 -37.49 -12.89 -8.16
C PRO A 532 -38.34 -12.65 -6.90
N GLU A 533 -39.24 -13.58 -6.57
CA GLU A 533 -40.11 -13.48 -5.40
C GLU A 533 -39.31 -13.59 -4.10
N LEU A 534 -38.39 -14.55 -4.03
CA LEU A 534 -37.52 -14.71 -2.86
C LEU A 534 -36.63 -13.48 -2.67
N PHE A 535 -36.01 -12.97 -3.73
CA PHE A 535 -35.20 -11.75 -3.64
C PHE A 535 -36.02 -10.55 -3.20
N PHE A 536 -37.25 -10.38 -3.70
CA PHE A 536 -38.12 -9.31 -3.26
C PHE A 536 -38.42 -9.41 -1.76
N LEU A 537 -38.71 -10.60 -1.25
CA LEU A 537 -39.01 -10.80 0.17
C LEU A 537 -37.76 -10.65 1.06
N VAL A 538 -36.70 -11.40 0.77
CA VAL A 538 -35.54 -11.52 1.69
C VAL A 538 -34.39 -10.59 1.32
N GLY A 539 -34.26 -10.20 0.06
CA GLY A 539 -33.21 -9.30 -0.43
C GLY A 539 -33.59 -7.83 -0.40
N PHE A 540 -34.87 -7.52 -0.67
CA PHE A 540 -35.42 -6.17 -0.71
C PHE A 540 -36.19 -5.80 0.55
N LEU A 541 -37.31 -6.44 0.87
CA LEU A 541 -38.16 -6.04 2.00
C LEU A 541 -37.50 -6.29 3.36
N PHE A 542 -36.96 -7.49 3.59
CA PHE A 542 -36.43 -7.86 4.90
C PHE A 542 -35.34 -6.90 5.44
N PRO A 543 -34.30 -6.51 4.67
CA PRO A 543 -33.28 -5.59 5.15
C PRO A 543 -33.84 -4.20 5.50
N ILE A 544 -34.92 -3.77 4.85
CA ILE A 544 -35.56 -2.45 5.05
C ILE A 544 -36.51 -2.46 6.25
N LEU A 545 -37.32 -3.51 6.36
CA LEU A 545 -38.36 -3.60 7.37
C LEU A 545 -37.81 -3.90 8.76
N VAL A 546 -36.69 -4.61 8.86
CA VAL A 546 -36.06 -4.90 10.16
C VAL A 546 -35.68 -3.62 10.91
N PRO A 547 -34.92 -2.66 10.34
CA PRO A 547 -34.65 -1.39 11.01
C PRO A 547 -35.90 -0.57 11.30
N TYR A 548 -36.85 -0.56 10.37
CA TYR A 548 -38.10 0.20 10.49
C TYR A 548 -38.94 -0.29 11.68
N TYR A 549 -39.12 -1.61 11.83
CA TYR A 549 -39.97 -2.16 12.90
C TYR A 549 -39.24 -2.42 14.21
N LEU A 550 -37.99 -2.88 14.21
CA LEU A 550 -37.32 -3.32 15.43
C LEU A 550 -36.71 -2.19 16.26
N TRP A 551 -36.29 -1.10 15.61
CA TRP A 551 -35.71 0.05 16.32
C TRP A 551 -36.17 1.39 15.75
N ASP A 552 -37.33 1.40 15.10
CA ASP A 552 -38.06 2.60 14.65
C ASP A 552 -37.22 3.51 13.73
N GLU A 553 -36.44 2.92 12.82
CA GLU A 553 -35.69 3.71 11.84
C GLU A 553 -36.64 4.37 10.83
N ASN A 554 -36.28 5.55 10.32
CA ASN A 554 -37.03 6.15 9.22
C ASN A 554 -36.99 5.24 7.98
N LEU A 555 -38.14 4.97 7.36
CA LEU A 555 -38.25 4.04 6.22
C LEU A 555 -37.34 4.42 5.04
N TRP A 556 -37.20 5.72 4.75
CA TRP A 556 -36.34 6.21 3.68
C TRP A 556 -34.85 6.03 4.00
N ILE A 557 -34.46 6.26 5.26
CA ILE A 557 -33.09 6.00 5.72
C ILE A 557 -32.79 4.50 5.66
N SER A 558 -33.71 3.66 6.15
CA SER A 558 -33.59 2.21 6.10
C SER A 558 -33.44 1.69 4.67
N PHE A 559 -34.25 2.19 3.73
CA PHE A 559 -34.13 1.89 2.31
C PHE A 559 -32.74 2.24 1.75
N ASN A 560 -32.26 3.46 1.97
CA ASN A 560 -30.97 3.89 1.40
C ASN A 560 -29.77 3.19 2.06
N VAL A 561 -29.79 2.96 3.38
CA VAL A 561 -28.67 2.35 4.11
C VAL A 561 -28.70 0.83 4.03
N ALA A 562 -29.81 0.21 4.50
CA ALA A 562 -29.91 -1.24 4.65
C ALA A 562 -30.20 -1.97 3.34
N PHE A 563 -30.82 -1.30 2.34
CA PHE A 563 -30.96 -1.85 1.00
C PHE A 563 -29.91 -1.32 0.02
N CYS A 564 -29.99 -0.05 -0.39
CA CYS A 564 -29.19 0.48 -1.52
C CYS A 564 -27.69 0.39 -1.27
N LEU A 565 -27.19 0.99 -0.18
CA LEU A 565 -25.76 1.03 0.16
C LEU A 565 -25.21 -0.38 0.38
N ARG A 566 -25.87 -1.18 1.22
CA ARG A 566 -25.51 -2.57 1.50
C ARG A 566 -25.45 -3.42 0.22
N TYR A 567 -26.43 -3.28 -0.67
CA TYR A 567 -26.47 -4.04 -1.93
C TYR A 567 -25.34 -3.62 -2.88
N MET A 568 -25.05 -2.31 -2.99
CA MET A 568 -23.94 -1.80 -3.80
C MET A 568 -22.57 -2.24 -3.27
N ILE A 569 -22.37 -2.23 -1.94
CA ILE A 569 -21.13 -2.73 -1.32
C ILE A 569 -20.91 -4.19 -1.73
N VAL A 570 -21.92 -5.05 -1.58
CA VAL A 570 -21.83 -6.48 -1.92
C VAL A 570 -21.56 -6.68 -3.42
N LEU A 571 -22.29 -5.96 -4.29
CA LEU A 571 -22.13 -6.05 -5.75
C LEU A 571 -20.72 -5.66 -6.19
N HIS A 572 -20.22 -4.51 -5.73
CA HIS A 572 -18.88 -4.05 -6.09
C HIS A 572 -17.78 -4.94 -5.51
N THR A 573 -17.96 -5.46 -4.30
CA THR A 573 -16.98 -6.35 -3.65
C THR A 573 -16.75 -7.61 -4.49
N ILE A 574 -17.81 -8.30 -4.90
CA ILE A 574 -17.69 -9.48 -5.78
C ILE A 574 -17.16 -9.08 -7.16
N SER A 575 -17.59 -7.95 -7.71
CA SER A 575 -17.11 -7.45 -9.00
C SER A 575 -15.61 -7.12 -9.02
N THR A 576 -15.00 -6.84 -7.86
CA THR A 576 -13.53 -6.67 -7.78
C THR A 576 -12.76 -7.94 -8.12
N ILE A 577 -13.34 -9.13 -7.91
CA ILE A 577 -12.70 -10.41 -8.26
C ILE A 577 -12.46 -10.47 -9.77
N ASN A 578 -13.50 -10.19 -10.56
CA ASN A 578 -13.44 -10.25 -12.03
C ASN A 578 -12.58 -9.12 -12.63
N SER A 579 -12.50 -7.98 -11.96
CA SER A 579 -11.80 -6.80 -12.46
C SER A 579 -10.38 -6.70 -11.88
N PHE A 580 -10.23 -6.39 -10.59
CA PHE A 580 -8.93 -6.32 -9.93
C PHE A 580 -8.23 -7.69 -9.92
N GLY A 581 -8.95 -8.78 -9.66
CA GLY A 581 -8.39 -10.14 -9.64
C GLY A 581 -7.91 -10.67 -10.99
N HIS A 582 -8.19 -9.98 -12.10
CA HIS A 582 -7.63 -10.25 -13.44
C HIS A 582 -6.63 -9.19 -13.93
N THR A 583 -6.46 -8.09 -13.20
CA THR A 583 -5.71 -6.92 -13.72
C THR A 583 -4.53 -6.52 -12.83
N TYR A 584 -4.66 -6.58 -11.50
CA TYR A 584 -3.73 -5.94 -10.57
C TYR A 584 -3.20 -6.89 -9.50
N GLY A 585 -2.03 -7.48 -9.75
CA GLY A 585 -1.37 -8.41 -8.84
C GLY A 585 -0.25 -9.23 -9.51
N ASN A 586 0.34 -10.17 -8.78
CA ASN A 586 1.38 -11.07 -9.29
C ASN A 586 0.81 -12.42 -9.77
N LYS A 587 1.60 -13.15 -10.58
CA LYS A 587 1.20 -14.44 -11.18
C LYS A 587 2.22 -15.54 -10.89
N PRO A 588 2.26 -16.06 -9.65
CA PRO A 588 3.29 -17.02 -9.26
C PRO A 588 3.06 -18.45 -9.80
N PHE A 589 1.85 -18.82 -10.23
CA PHE A 589 1.50 -20.20 -10.62
C PHE A 589 1.40 -20.40 -12.13
N ASP A 590 0.72 -19.51 -12.84
CA ASP A 590 0.68 -19.50 -14.31
C ASP A 590 0.73 -18.08 -14.85
N LYS A 591 1.81 -17.75 -15.57
CA LYS A 591 2.03 -16.42 -16.17
C LYS A 591 1.22 -16.21 -17.46
N ARG A 592 0.71 -17.29 -18.08
CA ARG A 592 0.02 -17.29 -19.38
C ARG A 592 -1.43 -16.83 -19.27
N ILE A 593 -2.05 -16.99 -18.10
CA ILE A 593 -3.44 -16.55 -17.82
C ILE A 593 -3.45 -15.12 -17.26
N ARG A 594 -4.55 -14.36 -17.39
CA ARG A 594 -4.64 -13.01 -16.79
C ARG A 594 -4.87 -12.96 -15.27
N PRO A 595 -5.61 -13.90 -14.62
CA PRO A 595 -5.80 -13.92 -13.16
C PRO A 595 -4.51 -13.69 -12.37
N VAL A 596 -4.61 -12.91 -11.30
CA VAL A 596 -3.49 -12.48 -10.44
C VAL A 596 -3.76 -12.81 -8.97
N MET A 597 -2.73 -12.81 -8.10
CA MET A 597 -2.94 -12.68 -6.65
C MET A 597 -3.05 -11.21 -6.28
N SER A 598 -4.16 -10.83 -5.65
CA SER A 598 -4.38 -9.49 -5.13
C SER A 598 -4.79 -9.55 -3.67
N ASN A 599 -3.89 -9.11 -2.78
CA ASN A 599 -4.17 -9.10 -1.34
C ASN A 599 -5.30 -8.13 -0.96
N ILE A 600 -5.45 -7.02 -1.70
CA ILE A 600 -6.54 -6.06 -1.48
C ILE A 600 -7.88 -6.74 -1.76
N VAL A 601 -8.01 -7.42 -2.90
CA VAL A 601 -9.21 -8.20 -3.24
C VAL A 601 -9.41 -9.32 -2.24
N HIS A 602 -8.33 -9.97 -1.79
CA HIS A 602 -8.39 -11.08 -0.84
C HIS A 602 -9.03 -10.65 0.48
N TRP A 603 -8.63 -9.52 1.03
CA TRP A 603 -9.22 -9.00 2.26
C TRP A 603 -10.61 -8.42 2.05
N ALA A 604 -10.85 -7.71 0.94
CA ALA A 604 -12.17 -7.12 0.66
C ALA A 604 -13.26 -8.19 0.47
N THR A 605 -12.93 -9.29 -0.20
CA THR A 605 -13.86 -10.40 -0.50
C THR A 605 -13.93 -11.44 0.61
N GLY A 606 -13.01 -11.37 1.57
CA GLY A 606 -12.87 -12.37 2.61
C GLY A 606 -12.21 -13.67 2.16
N GLY A 607 -11.47 -13.69 1.04
CA GLY A 607 -10.57 -14.80 0.73
C GLY A 607 -10.44 -15.22 -0.74
N ASP A 608 -11.03 -14.49 -1.69
CA ASP A 608 -11.06 -14.88 -3.12
C ASP A 608 -10.10 -14.07 -4.02
N GLY A 609 -9.26 -13.23 -3.43
CA GLY A 609 -8.33 -12.39 -4.18
C GLY A 609 -7.09 -13.11 -4.67
N TRP A 610 -6.85 -14.33 -4.21
CA TRP A 610 -5.79 -15.21 -4.72
C TRP A 610 -6.26 -15.93 -5.99
N HIS A 611 -6.49 -15.13 -7.03
CA HIS A 611 -7.17 -15.56 -8.24
C HIS A 611 -6.28 -16.36 -9.22
N ASN A 612 -4.97 -16.08 -9.33
CA ASN A 612 -4.04 -16.89 -10.15
C ASN A 612 -3.96 -18.36 -9.68
N PHE A 613 -3.91 -18.61 -8.38
CA PHE A 613 -3.93 -19.93 -7.76
C PHE A 613 -5.27 -20.58 -8.00
N HIS A 614 -6.35 -19.85 -7.74
CA HIS A 614 -7.70 -20.34 -7.93
C HIS A 614 -7.98 -20.81 -9.37
N HIS A 615 -7.51 -20.07 -10.38
CA HIS A 615 -7.65 -20.49 -11.77
C HIS A 615 -6.80 -21.71 -12.13
N CYS A 616 -5.67 -21.94 -11.45
CA CYS A 616 -4.86 -23.15 -11.64
C CYS A 616 -5.44 -24.37 -10.89
N PHE A 617 -6.04 -24.14 -9.71
CA PHE A 617 -6.55 -25.17 -8.82
C PHE A 617 -8.00 -24.87 -8.41
N PRO A 618 -8.96 -24.85 -9.36
CA PRO A 618 -10.32 -24.38 -9.10
C PRO A 618 -11.08 -25.23 -8.08
N TRP A 619 -10.73 -26.50 -7.93
CA TRP A 619 -11.36 -27.42 -6.96
C TRP A 619 -10.84 -27.26 -5.52
N ASP A 620 -9.82 -26.44 -5.28
CA ASP A 620 -9.28 -26.20 -3.94
C ASP A 620 -10.24 -25.35 -3.10
N TYR A 621 -10.60 -25.79 -1.88
CA TYR A 621 -11.53 -25.06 -1.01
C TYR A 621 -10.90 -23.84 -0.33
N GLY A 622 -9.56 -23.84 -0.20
CA GLY A 622 -8.79 -22.84 0.53
C GLY A 622 -8.32 -21.67 -0.33
N LEU A 623 -8.24 -21.87 -1.65
CA LEU A 623 -7.71 -20.93 -2.65
C LEU A 623 -6.31 -20.44 -2.30
N SER A 624 -5.48 -21.32 -1.71
CA SER A 624 -4.18 -20.95 -1.17
C SER A 624 -3.15 -22.09 -1.26
N GLU A 625 -1.93 -21.77 -1.69
CA GLU A 625 -0.79 -22.68 -1.69
C GLU A 625 -0.28 -23.05 -0.28
N PHE A 626 -0.39 -22.14 0.69
CA PHE A 626 0.13 -22.34 2.05
C PHE A 626 -0.99 -22.35 3.10
N GLY A 627 -0.78 -23.09 4.20
CA GLY A 627 -1.71 -23.17 5.33
C GLY A 627 -1.93 -21.86 6.12
N TYR A 628 -1.32 -20.74 5.71
CA TYR A 628 -1.38 -19.42 6.38
C TYR A 628 -1.83 -18.31 5.43
N GLY A 629 -2.56 -17.33 5.96
CA GLY A 629 -3.16 -16.22 5.17
C GLY A 629 -4.58 -16.51 4.64
N LYS A 630 -5.21 -17.58 5.14
CA LYS A 630 -6.61 -17.94 4.87
C LYS A 630 -7.54 -16.75 5.11
N GLY A 631 -8.38 -16.43 4.11
CA GLY A 631 -9.44 -15.44 4.26
C GLY A 631 -10.58 -15.94 5.14
N LEU A 632 -11.47 -15.01 5.53
CA LEU A 632 -12.70 -15.30 6.28
C LEU A 632 -13.48 -16.50 5.74
N SER A 633 -13.59 -16.63 4.41
CA SER A 633 -14.34 -17.71 3.76
C SER A 633 -13.74 -19.08 4.01
N THR A 634 -12.42 -19.21 3.94
CA THR A 634 -11.72 -20.46 4.24
C THR A 634 -11.87 -20.80 5.74
N TRP A 635 -11.80 -19.81 6.62
CA TRP A 635 -12.06 -20.02 8.05
C TRP A 635 -13.50 -20.45 8.33
N SER A 636 -14.48 -19.87 7.64
CA SER A 636 -15.89 -20.27 7.77
C SER A 636 -16.10 -21.71 7.34
N ILE A 637 -15.53 -22.14 6.21
CA ILE A 637 -15.63 -23.55 5.75
C ILE A 637 -14.98 -24.49 6.77
N GLU A 638 -13.80 -24.16 7.29
CA GLU A 638 -13.13 -24.98 8.31
C GLU A 638 -13.88 -25.01 9.64
N PHE A 639 -14.49 -23.89 10.04
CA PHE A 639 -15.36 -23.83 11.20
C PHE A 639 -16.57 -24.75 11.02
N PHE A 640 -17.27 -24.67 9.89
CA PHE A 640 -18.40 -25.55 9.60
C PHE A 640 -17.96 -27.02 9.52
N ALA A 641 -16.82 -27.31 8.91
CA ALA A 641 -16.30 -28.68 8.83
C ALA A 641 -15.98 -29.26 10.21
N LYS A 642 -15.33 -28.47 11.06
CA LYS A 642 -15.02 -28.86 12.44
C LYS A 642 -16.26 -29.18 13.26
N HIS A 643 -17.39 -28.52 12.99
CA HIS A 643 -18.66 -28.74 13.69
C HIS A 643 -19.63 -29.65 12.92
N GLY A 644 -19.17 -30.33 11.86
CA GLY A 644 -19.99 -31.29 11.10
C GLY A 644 -21.02 -30.69 10.14
N TYR A 645 -20.96 -29.38 9.85
CA TYR A 645 -21.83 -28.69 8.90
C TYR A 645 -21.28 -28.64 7.47
N ALA A 646 -20.01 -28.97 7.27
CA ALA A 646 -19.37 -29.14 5.96
C ALA A 646 -18.49 -30.40 5.94
N TYR A 647 -18.33 -31.02 4.78
CA TYR A 647 -17.52 -32.24 4.60
C TYR A 647 -16.95 -32.31 3.18
N ASP A 648 -16.10 -33.31 2.90
CA ASP A 648 -15.48 -33.52 1.57
C ASP A 648 -14.67 -32.30 1.07
N LEU A 649 -13.89 -31.69 1.97
CA LEU A 649 -13.04 -30.52 1.67
C LEU A 649 -11.85 -30.95 0.79
N LYS A 650 -11.77 -30.39 -0.42
CA LYS A 650 -10.74 -30.70 -1.41
C LYS A 650 -9.61 -29.69 -1.37
N LYS A 651 -8.36 -30.15 -1.24
CA LYS A 651 -7.18 -29.29 -1.21
C LYS A 651 -6.12 -29.80 -2.17
N ALA A 652 -5.50 -28.90 -2.94
CA ALA A 652 -4.35 -29.22 -3.78
C ALA A 652 -3.16 -29.60 -2.89
N SER A 653 -2.45 -30.68 -3.24
CA SER A 653 -1.25 -31.10 -2.53
C SER A 653 -0.05 -30.26 -2.94
N ASP A 654 0.91 -30.07 -2.04
CA ASP A 654 2.13 -29.30 -2.30
C ASP A 654 2.87 -29.81 -3.54
N HIS A 655 2.90 -31.13 -3.74
CA HIS A 655 3.49 -31.76 -4.93
C HIS A 655 2.79 -31.31 -6.23
N VAL A 656 1.46 -31.28 -6.26
CA VAL A 656 0.70 -30.85 -7.45
C VAL A 656 0.93 -29.36 -7.73
N VAL A 657 0.97 -28.53 -6.68
CA VAL A 657 1.23 -27.09 -6.81
C VAL A 657 2.65 -26.84 -7.36
N ILE A 658 3.66 -27.51 -6.79
CA ILE A 658 5.06 -27.38 -7.23
C ILE A 658 5.24 -27.92 -8.66
N ALA A 659 4.66 -29.08 -8.97
CA ALA A 659 4.76 -29.68 -10.30
C ALA A 659 4.13 -28.77 -11.38
N HIS A 660 2.99 -28.15 -11.10
CA HIS A 660 2.37 -27.19 -12.02
C HIS A 660 3.28 -25.99 -12.28
N SER A 661 3.84 -25.39 -11.23
CA SER A 661 4.77 -24.25 -11.34
C SER A 661 6.06 -24.59 -12.08
N ALA A 662 6.52 -25.85 -12.03
CA ALA A 662 7.74 -26.32 -12.68
C ALA A 662 7.59 -26.66 -14.18
N ARG A 663 6.38 -26.91 -14.69
CA ARG A 663 6.10 -27.33 -16.08
C ARG A 663 6.35 -26.28 -17.16
N HIS A 664 6.83 -25.08 -16.78
CA HIS A 664 6.92 -23.93 -17.69
C HIS A 664 8.36 -23.46 -17.96
N VAL A 665 9.36 -24.34 -17.76
CA VAL A 665 10.80 -24.11 -18.02
C VAL A 665 11.25 -24.91 -19.28
N SER A 666 12.13 -24.35 -20.12
CA SER A 666 12.38 -24.85 -21.50
C SER A 666 13.16 -26.18 -21.61
N ARG A 667 12.87 -26.99 -22.66
CA ARG A 667 13.53 -28.29 -22.96
C ARG A 667 15.06 -28.20 -23.16
N ALA A 668 15.59 -27.06 -23.62
CA ALA A 668 17.02 -26.87 -23.83
C ALA A 668 17.82 -26.77 -22.51
N GLN A 669 17.17 -26.38 -21.41
CA GLN A 669 17.78 -26.30 -20.09
C GLN A 669 17.85 -27.67 -19.40
N ILE A 670 16.93 -28.58 -19.73
CA ILE A 670 16.88 -29.96 -19.21
C ILE A 670 18.06 -30.81 -19.72
N ALA A 671 18.41 -30.69 -21.00
CA ALA A 671 19.53 -31.43 -21.59
C ALA A 671 20.90 -31.00 -21.02
N LYS A 672 21.03 -29.74 -20.60
CA LYS A 672 22.25 -29.18 -19.98
C LYS A 672 22.40 -29.59 -18.51
N ALA A 673 21.29 -29.81 -17.80
CA ALA A 673 21.28 -30.34 -16.45
C ALA A 673 21.68 -31.82 -16.39
N GLN A 674 21.26 -32.61 -17.39
CA GLN A 674 21.57 -34.05 -17.48
C GLN A 674 23.06 -34.34 -17.72
N SER A 675 23.76 -33.52 -18.51
CA SER A 675 25.20 -33.73 -18.74
C SER A 675 26.08 -33.38 -17.53
N CYS A 676 25.60 -32.53 -16.61
CA CYS A 676 26.29 -32.20 -15.36
C CYS A 676 26.11 -33.28 -14.28
N ALA A 677 24.96 -33.96 -14.25
CA ALA A 677 24.65 -34.98 -13.22
C ALA A 677 25.59 -36.20 -13.26
N HIS A 678 26.07 -36.60 -14.45
CA HIS A 678 26.89 -37.80 -14.62
C HIS A 678 28.33 -37.63 -14.09
N LYS A 679 28.84 -36.39 -14.03
CA LYS A 679 30.22 -36.09 -13.61
C LYS A 679 30.37 -35.91 -12.09
N TYR A 680 29.27 -35.73 -11.37
CA TYR A 680 29.27 -35.36 -9.94
C TYR A 680 28.97 -36.51 -8.97
N LYS A 681 28.47 -37.66 -9.45
CA LYS A 681 28.19 -38.84 -8.62
C LYS A 681 29.45 -39.40 -7.94
N SER A 682 30.62 -39.33 -8.59
CA SER A 682 31.87 -39.86 -8.03
C SER A 682 32.56 -38.94 -7.01
N ILE A 683 32.22 -37.65 -6.99
CA ILE A 683 32.82 -36.65 -6.08
C ILE A 683 32.00 -36.58 -4.78
N MET A 684 30.67 -36.64 -4.90
CA MET A 684 29.74 -36.57 -3.76
C MET A 684 29.93 -37.72 -2.76
N ASP A 685 30.19 -38.96 -3.23
CA ASP A 685 30.40 -40.14 -2.38
C ASP A 685 31.66 -40.04 -1.50
N LYS A 686 32.67 -39.26 -1.91
CA LYS A 686 33.89 -39.03 -1.12
C LYS A 686 33.74 -37.91 -0.08
N GLU A 687 32.87 -36.92 -0.32
CA GLU A 687 32.65 -35.79 0.59
C GLU A 687 31.52 -36.03 1.60
N LEU A 688 30.48 -36.81 1.25
CA LEU A 688 29.42 -37.22 2.18
C LEU A 688 29.95 -38.06 3.35
N LYS A 689 30.99 -38.86 3.14
CA LYS A 689 31.63 -39.64 4.20
C LYS A 689 32.48 -38.80 5.17
N LYS A 690 32.85 -37.57 4.79
CA LYS A 690 33.64 -36.64 5.64
C LYS A 690 32.78 -35.64 6.42
N ARG A 691 31.53 -35.40 6.01
CA ARG A 691 30.64 -34.39 6.62
C ARG A 691 29.68 -34.92 7.69
N CYS A 692 29.62 -36.24 7.89
CA CYS A 692 28.75 -36.84 8.93
C CYS A 692 29.37 -36.81 10.35
N ASP A 693 30.64 -36.46 10.50
CA ASP A 693 31.35 -36.49 11.80
C ASP A 693 31.85 -35.10 12.23
N HIS A 694 30.94 -34.14 12.44
CA HIS A 694 31.26 -32.92 13.19
C HIS A 694 30.30 -32.74 14.36
N TYR A 695 30.76 -33.26 15.51
CA TYR A 695 30.28 -32.89 16.84
C TYR A 695 30.83 -31.50 17.18
N ASP A 696 30.05 -30.66 17.85
CA ASP A 696 30.66 -29.61 18.67
C ASP A 696 31.29 -30.24 19.92
N GLU A 697 32.20 -29.54 20.56
CA GLU A 697 33.01 -30.02 21.70
C GLU A 697 32.17 -30.41 22.95
N ASN A 698 30.83 -30.30 22.89
CA ASN A 698 29.92 -30.61 23.98
C ASN A 698 28.83 -31.66 23.64
N GLY A 699 28.89 -32.31 22.47
CA GLY A 699 28.09 -33.50 22.19
C GLY A 699 26.57 -33.31 22.08
N ILE A 700 26.07 -32.11 21.75
CA ILE A 700 24.62 -31.87 21.57
C ILE A 700 24.24 -31.84 20.08
N LYS A 701 23.35 -32.75 19.65
CA LYS A 701 22.74 -32.74 18.31
C LYS A 701 22.00 -31.40 18.06
N ALA A 702 22.50 -30.58 17.15
CA ALA A 702 21.82 -29.37 16.69
C ALA A 702 20.57 -29.72 15.84
N TYR A 703 19.41 -29.91 16.49
CA TYR A 703 18.13 -29.86 15.80
C TYR A 703 17.90 -28.42 15.30
N LYS A 704 17.74 -28.26 13.99
CA LYS A 704 17.41 -26.96 13.37
C LYS A 704 16.00 -26.56 13.84
N LEU A 705 15.90 -25.57 14.73
CA LEU A 705 14.64 -25.07 15.29
C LEU A 705 13.80 -24.45 14.15
N THR A 706 12.57 -24.92 13.94
CA THR A 706 11.65 -24.43 12.88
C THR A 706 10.23 -24.18 13.45
N THR A 707 9.27 -23.80 12.60
CA THR A 707 7.86 -23.61 13.00
C THR A 707 7.06 -24.90 12.76
N ASP A 708 6.50 -25.49 13.81
CA ASP A 708 5.52 -26.56 13.70
C ASP A 708 4.13 -25.98 13.36
N PHE A 709 3.76 -26.13 12.10
CA PHE A 709 2.49 -25.65 11.58
C PHE A 709 1.28 -26.47 12.06
N ASN A 710 1.49 -27.67 12.62
CA ASN A 710 0.43 -28.50 13.19
C ASN A 710 0.09 -28.11 14.63
N TYR A 711 0.98 -27.39 15.33
CA TYR A 711 0.74 -26.96 16.70
C TYR A 711 -0.52 -26.08 16.82
N ARG A 712 -1.41 -26.48 17.73
CA ARG A 712 -2.65 -25.74 18.04
C ARG A 712 -2.50 -24.98 19.34
N HIS A 713 -2.47 -23.65 19.24
CA HIS A 713 -2.48 -22.78 20.40
C HIS A 713 -3.82 -22.87 21.15
N ARG A 714 -3.75 -22.83 22.49
CA ARG A 714 -4.94 -22.70 23.35
C ARG A 714 -5.26 -21.24 23.57
N TYR A 715 -6.53 -20.86 23.43
CA TYR A 715 -7.00 -19.48 23.65
C TYR A 715 -7.12 -19.14 25.13
N LYS A 716 -6.77 -17.90 25.46
CA LYS A 716 -7.03 -17.28 26.77
C LYS A 716 -8.34 -16.51 26.69
N TRP A 717 -9.48 -17.18 26.86
CA TRP A 717 -10.80 -16.60 26.61
C TRP A 717 -11.08 -15.27 27.34
N ARG A 718 -10.60 -15.10 28.57
CA ARG A 718 -10.68 -13.82 29.29
C ARG A 718 -9.99 -12.68 28.52
N PHE A 719 -8.80 -12.94 27.97
CA PHE A 719 -8.05 -11.94 27.19
C PHE A 719 -8.71 -11.70 25.83
N VAL A 720 -9.25 -12.74 25.19
CA VAL A 720 -10.03 -12.61 23.94
C VAL A 720 -11.22 -11.66 24.17
N PHE A 721 -11.98 -11.88 25.24
CA PHE A 721 -13.12 -11.03 25.59
C PHE A 721 -12.71 -9.59 25.88
N LEU A 722 -11.73 -9.37 26.77
CA LEU A 722 -11.27 -8.03 27.14
C LEU A 722 -10.65 -7.27 25.95
N TYR A 723 -9.89 -7.95 25.11
CA TYR A 723 -9.31 -7.35 23.91
C TYR A 723 -10.41 -6.98 22.91
N THR A 724 -11.39 -7.85 22.69
CA THR A 724 -12.54 -7.56 21.80
C THR A 724 -13.33 -6.36 22.32
N LEU A 725 -13.56 -6.27 23.63
CA LEU A 725 -14.23 -5.14 24.26
C LEU A 725 -13.43 -3.84 24.09
N LEU A 726 -12.10 -3.89 24.28
CA LEU A 726 -11.20 -2.76 24.02
C LEU A 726 -11.31 -2.29 22.56
N GLN A 727 -11.38 -3.20 21.59
CA GLN A 727 -11.53 -2.83 20.18
C GLN A 727 -12.90 -2.18 19.89
N ILE A 728 -13.99 -2.73 20.43
CA ILE A 728 -15.34 -2.16 20.25
C ILE A 728 -15.43 -0.76 20.87
N MET A 729 -14.96 -0.62 22.10
CA MET A 729 -14.92 0.68 22.79
C MET A 729 -13.94 1.66 22.13
N GLY A 730 -12.83 1.14 21.60
CA GLY A 730 -11.86 1.91 20.83
C GLY A 730 -12.43 2.43 19.52
N LEU A 731 -13.23 1.64 18.80
CA LEU A 731 -13.93 2.08 17.58
C LEU A 731 -14.93 3.19 17.88
N TYR A 732 -15.72 3.05 18.96
CA TYR A 732 -16.59 4.14 19.42
C TYR A 732 -15.79 5.37 19.84
N GLY A 733 -14.68 5.18 20.54
CA GLY A 733 -13.75 6.26 20.86
C GLY A 733 -13.16 6.94 19.64
N GLY A 734 -12.89 6.21 18.55
CA GLY A 734 -12.45 6.78 17.28
C GLY A 734 -13.53 7.65 16.63
N TYR A 735 -14.79 7.23 16.69
CA TYR A 735 -15.92 8.07 16.31
C TYR A 735 -15.99 9.35 17.17
N CYS A 736 -15.88 9.23 18.50
CA CYS A 736 -15.85 10.40 19.39
C CYS A 736 -14.66 11.32 19.10
N PHE A 737 -13.49 10.76 18.84
CA PHE A 737 -12.25 11.48 18.54
C PHE A 737 -12.37 12.34 17.28
N LEU A 738 -13.06 11.85 16.25
CA LEU A 738 -13.24 12.58 14.99
C LEU A 738 -14.36 13.62 15.06
N PHE A 739 -15.43 13.36 15.83
CA PHE A 739 -16.68 14.10 15.66
C PHE A 739 -17.22 14.79 16.93
N LYS A 740 -16.78 14.41 18.13
CA LYS A 740 -17.41 14.84 19.38
C LYS A 740 -16.50 15.66 20.30
N ILE A 741 -15.20 15.35 20.34
CA ILE A 741 -14.28 16.00 21.29
C ILE A 741 -13.93 17.45 20.92
N THR A 742 -13.48 18.20 21.92
CA THR A 742 -12.88 19.51 21.73
C THR A 742 -11.51 19.42 21.04
N TRP A 743 -11.08 20.51 20.39
CA TRP A 743 -9.76 20.58 19.76
C TRP A 743 -8.60 20.44 20.75
N LYS A 744 -8.77 20.86 22.01
CA LYS A 744 -7.77 20.68 23.08
C LYS A 744 -7.56 19.20 23.41
N THR A 745 -8.67 18.45 23.55
CA THR A 745 -8.64 17.00 23.77
C THR A 745 -8.05 16.26 22.58
N PHE A 746 -8.32 16.72 21.35
CA PHE A 746 -7.71 16.16 20.15
C PHE A 746 -6.18 16.26 20.19
N ILE A 747 -5.65 17.45 20.52
CA ILE A 747 -4.20 17.66 20.65
C ILE A 747 -3.62 16.81 21.79
N TRP A 748 -4.30 16.74 22.94
CA TRP A 748 -3.86 15.94 24.09
C TRP A 748 -3.78 14.44 23.78
N ALA A 749 -4.77 13.90 23.08
CA ALA A 749 -4.78 12.50 22.64
C ALA A 749 -3.59 12.20 21.71
N TRP A 750 -3.27 13.12 20.80
CA TRP A 750 -2.07 13.03 19.94
C TRP A 750 -0.77 13.06 20.73
N ILE A 751 -0.61 14.00 21.66
CA ILE A 751 0.61 14.14 22.48
C ILE A 751 0.82 12.89 23.32
N THR A 752 -0.20 12.45 24.07
CA THR A 752 -0.09 11.27 24.94
C THR A 752 0.10 9.99 24.12
N GLY A 753 -0.52 9.88 22.95
CA GLY A 753 -0.30 8.79 22.01
C GLY A 753 1.15 8.72 21.51
N PHE A 754 1.69 9.85 21.05
CA PHE A 754 3.06 9.95 20.58
C PHE A 754 4.07 9.61 21.69
N LEU A 755 3.93 10.21 22.88
CA LEU A 755 4.82 9.95 24.01
C LEU A 755 4.77 8.47 24.42
N SER A 756 3.59 7.87 24.47
CA SER A 756 3.42 6.43 24.73
C SER A 756 4.19 5.58 23.71
N GLY A 757 4.12 5.92 22.43
CA GLY A 757 4.89 5.28 21.37
C GLY A 757 6.41 5.39 21.60
N GLN A 758 6.91 6.57 21.98
CA GLN A 758 8.33 6.77 22.29
C GLN A 758 8.80 5.96 23.51
N GLY A 759 7.92 5.74 24.48
CA GLY A 759 8.20 4.82 25.59
C GLY A 759 8.44 3.37 25.14
N VAL A 760 7.79 2.94 24.05
CA VAL A 760 8.05 1.63 23.44
C VAL A 760 9.34 1.68 22.61
N VAL A 761 9.43 2.62 21.67
CA VAL A 761 10.53 2.73 20.70
C VAL A 761 11.87 3.09 21.36
N LEU A 762 11.97 4.25 22.01
CA LEU A 762 13.22 4.66 22.66
C LEU A 762 13.46 3.92 23.98
N GLY A 763 12.39 3.63 24.72
CA GLY A 763 12.45 2.96 26.01
C GLY A 763 12.67 1.46 25.91
N SER A 764 11.60 0.68 25.83
CA SER A 764 11.69 -0.78 25.91
C SER A 764 12.46 -1.42 24.77
N HIS A 765 12.36 -0.87 23.55
CA HIS A 765 13.01 -1.41 22.36
C HIS A 765 14.49 -1.03 22.28
N ARG A 766 14.82 0.22 21.92
CA ARG A 766 16.21 0.65 21.68
C ARG A 766 17.06 0.69 22.95
N GLY A 767 16.51 1.23 24.04
CA GLY A 767 17.21 1.39 25.31
C GLY A 767 17.38 0.07 26.05
N TYR A 768 16.27 -0.56 26.44
CA TYR A 768 16.31 -1.72 27.32
C TYR A 768 16.49 -3.06 26.61
N SER A 769 15.93 -3.30 25.42
CA SER A 769 16.13 -4.59 24.74
C SER A 769 17.51 -4.69 24.12
N HIS A 770 17.91 -3.65 23.40
CA HIS A 770 19.10 -3.66 22.54
C HIS A 770 20.31 -2.93 23.12
N LYS A 771 20.13 -2.13 24.18
CA LYS A 771 21.22 -1.35 24.81
C LYS A 771 21.99 -0.53 23.76
N SER A 772 21.25 0.08 22.85
CA SER A 772 21.80 0.85 21.73
C SER A 772 22.30 2.24 22.14
N PHE A 773 21.91 2.71 23.33
CA PHE A 773 22.42 3.92 23.97
C PHE A 773 22.33 3.78 25.50
N LYS A 774 23.00 4.67 26.23
CA LYS A 774 22.85 4.86 27.68
C LYS A 774 22.03 6.13 27.96
N ALA A 775 21.25 6.10 29.04
CA ALA A 775 20.36 7.18 29.43
C ALA A 775 20.63 7.59 30.88
N THR A 776 20.51 8.89 31.17
CA THR A 776 20.52 9.38 32.56
C THR A 776 19.33 8.81 33.35
N LYS A 777 19.41 8.83 34.69
CA LYS A 777 18.31 8.35 35.54
C LYS A 777 16.99 9.08 35.28
N ALA A 778 17.06 10.38 34.97
CA ALA A 778 15.89 11.17 34.60
C ALA A 778 15.25 10.68 33.29
N LEU A 779 16.05 10.43 32.25
CA LEU A 779 15.54 9.91 30.99
C LEU A 779 15.03 8.47 31.13
N GLN A 780 15.70 7.62 31.90
CA GLN A 780 15.22 6.27 32.21
C GLN A 780 13.83 6.30 32.86
N LEU A 781 13.63 7.17 33.86
CA LEU A 781 12.33 7.33 34.52
C LEU A 781 11.24 7.79 33.55
N LEU A 782 11.54 8.77 32.69
CA LEU A 782 10.61 9.27 31.67
C LEU A 782 10.24 8.19 30.65
N LEU A 783 11.23 7.44 30.13
CA LEU A 783 10.98 6.37 29.16
C LEU A 783 10.15 5.22 29.78
N VAL A 784 10.41 4.86 31.03
CA VAL A 784 9.60 3.87 31.76
C VAL A 784 8.19 4.39 32.04
N PHE A 785 8.04 5.68 32.37
CA PHE A 785 6.72 6.32 32.54
C PHE A 785 5.92 6.29 31.23
N PHE A 786 6.52 6.69 30.11
CA PHE A 786 5.90 6.65 28.80
C PHE A 786 5.61 5.22 28.33
N HIS A 787 6.51 4.27 28.58
CA HIS A 787 6.23 2.85 28.30
C HIS A 787 5.04 2.37 29.11
N THR A 788 4.94 2.76 30.37
CA THR A 788 3.77 2.42 31.20
C THR A 788 2.49 3.00 30.61
N MET A 789 2.51 4.24 30.10
CA MET A 789 1.39 4.87 29.40
C MET A 789 0.95 4.13 28.13
N SER A 790 1.85 3.39 27.47
CA SER A 790 1.53 2.56 26.30
C SER A 790 0.65 1.34 26.62
N GLY A 791 0.64 0.90 27.89
CA GLY A 791 -0.08 -0.29 28.33
C GLY A 791 0.51 -1.64 27.90
N GLN A 792 1.69 -1.67 27.27
CA GLN A 792 2.27 -2.89 26.69
C GLN A 792 3.07 -3.76 27.67
N ASN A 793 2.48 -4.04 28.84
CA ASN A 793 3.11 -4.77 29.96
C ASN A 793 4.31 -3.98 30.55
N HIS A 794 5.07 -4.59 31.47
CA HIS A 794 6.27 -3.96 32.03
C HIS A 794 7.50 -4.22 31.15
N VAL A 795 8.44 -3.27 31.15
CA VAL A 795 9.65 -3.24 30.32
C VAL A 795 10.44 -4.55 30.41
N TYR A 796 10.52 -5.15 31.59
CA TYR A 796 11.24 -6.42 31.79
C TYR A 796 10.73 -7.56 30.88
N TRP A 797 9.40 -7.77 30.78
CA TRP A 797 8.87 -8.87 29.95
C TRP A 797 8.93 -8.51 28.49
N TRP A 798 8.64 -7.24 28.16
CA TRP A 798 8.73 -6.73 26.80
C TRP A 798 10.14 -6.96 26.25
N ALA A 799 11.18 -6.54 26.99
CA ALA A 799 12.56 -6.67 26.56
C ALA A 799 13.04 -8.12 26.51
N ARG A 800 12.65 -8.96 27.47
CA ARG A 800 12.96 -10.41 27.39
C ARG A 800 12.37 -11.04 26.13
N ASP A 801 11.08 -10.81 25.88
CA ASP A 801 10.38 -11.39 24.74
C ASP A 801 10.94 -10.87 23.42
N HIS A 802 11.35 -9.59 23.37
CA HIS A 802 11.96 -9.01 22.19
C HIS A 802 13.40 -9.51 21.92
N ARG A 803 14.22 -9.68 22.96
CA ARG A 803 15.52 -10.37 22.84
C ARG A 803 15.36 -11.81 22.35
N LEU A 804 14.32 -12.51 22.84
CA LEU A 804 14.00 -13.87 22.40
C LEU A 804 13.58 -13.90 20.93
N HIS A 805 12.73 -12.94 20.52
CA HIS A 805 12.33 -12.76 19.12
C HIS A 805 13.57 -12.66 18.22
N HIS A 806 14.48 -11.72 18.45
CA HIS A 806 15.69 -11.60 17.62
C HIS A 806 16.53 -12.88 17.56
N LYS A 807 16.66 -13.60 18.67
CA LYS A 807 17.50 -14.80 18.74
C LYS A 807 16.91 -15.99 17.98
N PHE A 808 15.59 -16.12 17.96
CA PHE A 808 14.90 -17.26 17.34
C PHE A 808 13.80 -16.83 16.37
N THR A 809 14.02 -15.71 15.68
CA THR A 809 13.07 -15.05 14.78
C THR A 809 12.39 -16.05 13.86
N ASP A 810 11.06 -15.95 13.73
CA ASP A 810 10.26 -16.76 12.80
C ASP A 810 10.24 -18.28 13.08
N THR A 811 10.58 -18.69 14.30
CA THR A 811 10.49 -20.08 14.79
C THR A 811 9.48 -20.22 15.92
N ASP A 812 9.23 -21.45 16.40
CA ASP A 812 8.35 -21.68 17.55
C ASP A 812 8.88 -21.20 18.91
N ALA A 813 10.12 -20.74 18.98
CA ALA A 813 10.63 -20.02 20.14
C ALA A 813 10.40 -18.50 20.07
N ASP A 814 9.98 -17.97 18.92
CA ASP A 814 9.59 -16.57 18.75
C ASP A 814 8.20 -16.31 19.34
N PRO A 815 8.03 -15.40 20.33
CA PRO A 815 6.75 -15.09 20.93
C PRO A 815 5.67 -14.62 19.95
N TYR A 816 6.05 -14.00 18.84
CA TYR A 816 5.15 -13.45 17.83
C TYR A 816 5.56 -13.87 16.42
N ASN A 817 6.01 -15.12 16.30
CA ASN A 817 6.40 -15.81 15.07
C ASN A 817 5.57 -15.43 13.83
N ALA A 818 6.14 -14.65 12.92
CA ALA A 818 5.45 -14.22 11.70
C ALA A 818 5.25 -15.36 10.69
N SER A 819 5.96 -16.49 10.82
CA SER A 819 5.69 -17.70 10.05
C SER A 819 4.31 -18.29 10.30
N ARG A 820 3.68 -17.98 11.44
CA ARG A 820 2.29 -18.38 11.75
C ARG A 820 1.24 -17.44 11.11
N GLY A 821 1.67 -16.50 10.28
CA GLY A 821 0.81 -15.61 9.49
C GLY A 821 0.53 -14.26 10.13
N PHE A 822 0.05 -13.33 9.31
CA PHE A 822 -0.15 -11.91 9.65
C PHE A 822 -0.92 -11.68 10.95
N PHE A 823 -2.10 -12.30 11.11
CA PHE A 823 -2.90 -12.12 12.34
C PHE A 823 -2.24 -12.70 13.58
N PHE A 824 -1.43 -13.75 13.44
CA PHE A 824 -0.73 -14.31 14.57
C PHE A 824 0.27 -13.32 15.14
N SER A 825 1.15 -12.78 14.28
CA SER A 825 2.17 -11.82 14.70
C SER A 825 1.60 -10.43 14.99
N HIS A 826 0.46 -10.04 14.39
CA HIS A 826 -0.20 -8.77 14.69
C HIS A 826 -0.86 -8.80 16.07
N THR A 827 -1.76 -9.75 16.37
CA THR A 827 -2.57 -9.69 17.62
C THR A 827 -2.84 -11.03 18.27
N THR A 828 -2.93 -12.14 17.51
CA THR A 828 -3.40 -13.42 18.07
C THR A 828 -2.44 -13.97 19.13
N TRP A 829 -1.13 -13.70 19.02
CA TRP A 829 -0.15 -14.11 20.02
C TRP A 829 -0.46 -13.59 21.44
N LEU A 830 -1.11 -12.43 21.56
CA LEU A 830 -1.57 -11.88 22.85
C LEU A 830 -2.74 -12.70 23.44
N LEU A 831 -3.55 -13.29 22.56
CA LEU A 831 -4.82 -13.95 22.88
C LEU A 831 -4.67 -15.43 23.20
N VAL A 832 -3.48 -16.00 22.99
CA VAL A 832 -3.22 -17.43 23.19
C VAL A 832 -2.13 -17.69 24.22
N HIS A 833 -2.06 -18.93 24.70
CA HIS A 833 -0.90 -19.40 25.45
C HIS A 833 0.34 -19.46 24.55
N LYS A 834 1.48 -19.00 25.09
CA LYS A 834 2.79 -19.05 24.42
C LYS A 834 3.15 -20.50 24.12
N HIS A 835 3.84 -20.71 23.00
CA HIS A 835 4.36 -22.03 22.66
C HIS A 835 5.37 -22.50 23.74
N PRO A 836 5.44 -23.79 24.08
CA PRO A 836 6.39 -24.31 25.08
C PRO A 836 7.84 -23.90 24.82
N LEU A 837 8.27 -23.88 23.55
CA LEU A 837 9.62 -23.44 23.17
C LEU A 837 9.89 -21.97 23.48
N VAL A 838 8.88 -21.09 23.47
CA VAL A 838 9.03 -19.70 23.92
C VAL A 838 9.39 -19.66 25.42
N LEU A 839 8.78 -20.53 26.22
CA LEU A 839 9.04 -20.61 27.66
C LEU A 839 10.40 -21.25 27.95
N GLU A 840 10.73 -22.32 27.23
CA GLU A 840 12.01 -23.03 27.37
C GLU A 840 13.18 -22.15 26.95
N LYS A 841 13.17 -21.66 25.70
CA LYS A 841 14.25 -20.83 25.16
C LYS A 841 14.29 -19.44 25.80
N GLY A 842 13.16 -18.95 26.31
CA GLY A 842 13.07 -17.73 27.10
C GLY A 842 13.92 -17.74 28.38
N LYS A 843 14.25 -18.93 28.93
CA LYS A 843 15.17 -19.05 30.08
C LYS A 843 16.63 -18.81 29.70
N LEU A 844 16.97 -18.92 28.42
CA LEU A 844 18.33 -18.73 27.88
C LEU A 844 18.65 -17.26 27.58
N ILE A 845 17.67 -16.37 27.73
CA ILE A 845 17.84 -14.94 27.49
C ILE A 845 18.40 -14.30 28.76
N ASP A 846 19.59 -13.74 28.66
CA ASP A 846 20.16 -12.93 29.73
C ASP A 846 19.29 -11.68 29.94
N VAL A 847 18.90 -11.47 31.20
CA VAL A 847 18.06 -10.38 31.70
C VAL A 847 18.63 -9.78 32.98
N THR A 848 19.90 -10.09 33.29
CA THR A 848 20.56 -9.66 34.53
C THR A 848 20.57 -8.14 34.64
N ASP A 849 20.85 -7.45 33.53
CA ASP A 849 20.80 -5.99 33.44
C ASP A 849 19.41 -5.41 33.79
N LEU A 850 18.32 -6.10 33.42
CA LEU A 850 16.96 -5.65 33.73
C LEU A 850 16.59 -5.90 35.19
N LYS A 851 17.20 -6.91 35.83
CA LYS A 851 17.01 -7.19 37.26
C LYS A 851 17.76 -6.20 38.14
N GLU A 852 18.91 -5.73 37.67
CA GLU A 852 19.74 -4.75 38.38
C GLU A 852 19.18 -3.32 38.26
N ASP A 853 18.41 -3.02 37.21
CA ASP A 853 17.75 -1.72 37.07
C ASP A 853 16.56 -1.56 38.04
N LYS A 854 16.79 -0.76 39.09
CA LYS A 854 15.79 -0.44 40.12
C LYS A 854 14.51 0.21 39.57
N ILE A 855 14.58 0.98 38.49
CA ILE A 855 13.41 1.66 37.90
C ILE A 855 12.54 0.61 37.17
N VAL A 856 13.17 -0.26 36.37
CA VAL A 856 12.47 -1.35 35.67
C VAL A 856 11.83 -2.31 36.67
N MET A 857 12.55 -2.66 37.73
CA MET A 857 12.04 -3.57 38.76
C MET A 857 10.94 -2.92 39.62
N PHE A 858 11.02 -1.61 39.86
CA PHE A 858 9.92 -0.84 40.47
C PHE A 858 8.66 -0.88 39.59
N GLN A 859 8.78 -0.58 38.30
CA GLN A 859 7.66 -0.66 37.36
C GLN A 859 7.06 -2.07 37.32
N LYS A 860 7.89 -3.11 37.27
CA LYS A 860 7.45 -4.51 37.30
C LYS A 860 6.69 -4.85 38.58
N LYS A 861 7.16 -4.39 39.75
CA LYS A 861 6.51 -4.64 41.05
C LYS A 861 5.16 -3.93 41.18
N TYR A 862 5.06 -2.71 40.66
CA TYR A 862 3.88 -1.85 40.83
C TYR A 862 3.10 -1.62 39.52
N LEU A 863 3.18 -2.56 38.56
CA LEU A 863 2.59 -2.35 37.23
C LEU A 863 1.09 -2.05 37.30
N SER A 864 0.31 -2.80 38.08
CA SER A 864 -1.15 -2.62 38.16
C SER A 864 -1.57 -1.22 38.63
N PRO A 865 -1.10 -0.71 39.80
CA PRO A 865 -1.44 0.64 40.22
C PRO A 865 -0.86 1.72 39.28
N LEU A 866 0.35 1.52 38.75
CA LEU A 866 0.93 2.46 37.78
C LEU A 866 0.15 2.49 36.47
N HIS A 867 -0.39 1.36 36.01
CA HIS A 867 -1.20 1.31 34.80
C HIS A 867 -2.53 2.06 34.99
N ILE A 868 -3.20 1.86 36.13
CA ILE A 868 -4.43 2.62 36.47
C ILE A 868 -4.12 4.12 36.48
N LEU A 869 -3.04 4.54 37.16
CA LEU A 869 -2.70 5.96 37.27
C LEU A 869 -2.25 6.56 35.93
N ILE A 870 -1.27 5.95 35.26
CA ILE A 870 -0.54 6.54 34.14
C ILE A 870 -1.21 6.24 32.80
N THR A 871 -1.76 5.03 32.62
CA THR A 871 -2.42 4.67 31.35
C THR A 871 -3.86 5.16 31.32
N PHE A 872 -4.59 5.08 32.44
CA PHE A 872 -6.02 5.38 32.50
C PHE A 872 -6.33 6.76 33.10
N MET A 873 -5.94 7.03 34.36
CA MET A 873 -6.38 8.23 35.08
C MET A 873 -5.80 9.51 34.50
N ILE A 874 -4.46 9.63 34.38
CA ILE A 874 -3.81 10.86 33.91
C ILE A 874 -4.34 11.27 32.52
N PRO A 875 -4.38 10.39 31.50
CA PRO A 875 -4.81 10.79 30.17
C PRO A 875 -6.30 11.15 30.10
N THR A 876 -7.14 10.55 30.94
CA THR A 876 -8.58 10.78 30.97
C THR A 876 -8.96 12.01 31.79
N LEU A 877 -8.34 12.21 32.95
CA LEU A 877 -8.72 13.25 33.90
C LEU A 877 -8.11 14.61 33.57
N VAL A 878 -6.95 14.66 32.90
CA VAL A 878 -6.36 15.94 32.49
C VAL A 878 -7.30 16.75 31.58
N PRO A 879 -7.95 16.18 30.55
CA PRO A 879 -8.95 16.91 29.77
C PRO A 879 -10.16 17.38 30.57
N VAL A 880 -10.63 16.53 31.48
CA VAL A 880 -11.82 16.78 32.30
C VAL A 880 -11.58 17.98 33.23
N TYR A 881 -10.48 17.95 33.99
CA TYR A 881 -10.18 19.02 34.95
C TYR A 881 -9.42 20.19 34.36
N GLY A 882 -8.63 19.97 33.30
CA GLY A 882 -7.79 20.99 32.69
C GLY A 882 -8.54 21.94 31.76
N TRP A 883 -9.56 21.47 31.06
CA TRP A 883 -10.35 22.31 30.16
C TRP A 883 -11.83 21.93 30.04
N GLY A 884 -12.36 21.13 30.97
CA GLY A 884 -13.80 20.87 31.08
C GLY A 884 -14.36 19.91 30.04
N GLU A 885 -13.57 18.97 29.51
CA GLU A 885 -14.08 17.93 28.61
C GLU A 885 -15.03 16.97 29.34
N ASP A 886 -16.04 16.46 28.64
CA ASP A 886 -16.90 15.42 29.20
C ASP A 886 -16.09 14.16 29.58
N PHE A 887 -16.38 13.61 30.76
CA PHE A 887 -15.64 12.46 31.29
C PHE A 887 -15.72 11.24 30.35
N TRP A 888 -16.90 10.94 29.80
CA TRP A 888 -17.07 9.78 28.93
C TRP A 888 -16.39 9.98 27.59
N LEU A 889 -16.49 11.16 26.99
CA LEU A 889 -15.76 11.50 25.77
C LEU A 889 -14.25 11.39 25.99
N SER A 890 -13.74 11.95 27.08
CA SER A 890 -12.32 11.85 27.42
C SER A 890 -11.89 10.39 27.64
N LEU A 891 -12.70 9.59 28.32
CA LEU A 891 -12.41 8.17 28.58
C LEU A 891 -12.35 7.35 27.29
N PHE A 892 -13.37 7.44 26.44
CA PHE A 892 -13.42 6.69 25.19
C PHE A 892 -12.28 7.05 24.25
N VAL A 893 -11.88 8.33 24.21
CA VAL A 893 -10.78 8.79 23.37
C VAL A 893 -9.41 8.50 23.98
N ASN A 894 -9.13 9.02 25.17
CA ASN A 894 -7.78 9.04 25.75
C ASN A 894 -7.38 7.72 26.39
N TYR A 895 -8.32 6.83 26.69
CA TYR A 895 -8.02 5.47 27.13
C TYR A 895 -8.32 4.45 26.04
N PHE A 896 -9.58 4.20 25.70
CA PHE A 896 -9.94 3.06 24.84
C PHE A 896 -9.40 3.19 23.41
N PHE A 897 -9.69 4.30 22.73
CA PHE A 897 -9.23 4.53 21.35
C PHE A 897 -7.71 4.63 21.29
N ARG A 898 -7.11 5.51 22.12
CA ARG A 898 -5.66 5.68 22.16
C ARG A 898 -4.93 4.35 22.43
N TYR A 899 -5.39 3.57 23.40
CA TYR A 899 -4.75 2.30 23.74
C TYR A 899 -4.88 1.26 22.62
N ALA A 900 -6.07 1.13 22.01
CA ALA A 900 -6.28 0.27 20.85
C ALA A 900 -5.35 0.67 19.68
N VAL A 901 -5.27 1.96 19.37
CA VAL A 901 -4.42 2.48 18.30
C VAL A 901 -2.94 2.19 18.57
N ILE A 902 -2.43 2.49 19.76
CA ILE A 902 -1.02 2.22 20.11
C ILE A 902 -0.67 0.74 19.96
N LEU A 903 -1.56 -0.17 20.40
CA LEU A 903 -1.35 -1.61 20.22
C LEU A 903 -1.23 -1.98 18.74
N HIS A 904 -2.13 -1.49 17.89
CA HIS A 904 -2.08 -1.78 16.46
C HIS A 904 -0.85 -1.17 15.77
N LEU A 905 -0.48 0.07 16.12
CA LEU A 905 0.71 0.73 15.59
C LEU A 905 1.97 -0.07 15.90
N THR A 906 2.18 -0.51 17.16
CA THR A 906 3.33 -1.36 17.50
C THR A 906 3.25 -2.74 16.83
N SER A 907 2.06 -3.34 16.76
CA SER A 907 1.85 -4.63 16.10
C SER A 907 2.16 -4.60 14.60
N THR A 908 2.15 -3.43 13.94
CA THR A 908 2.57 -3.33 12.54
C THR A 908 4.01 -3.77 12.33
N VAL A 909 4.90 -3.56 13.30
CA VAL A 909 6.31 -3.96 13.20
C VAL A 909 6.44 -5.48 13.14
N ASN A 910 5.69 -6.21 13.98
CA ASN A 910 5.72 -7.68 14.00
C ASN A 910 5.02 -8.32 12.79
N SER A 911 4.19 -7.55 12.07
CA SER A 911 3.32 -8.06 11.01
C SER A 911 3.69 -7.48 9.65
N PHE A 912 3.40 -6.22 9.39
CA PHE A 912 3.78 -5.54 8.15
C PHE A 912 5.30 -5.60 7.92
N ALA A 913 6.12 -5.32 8.91
CA ALA A 913 7.57 -5.33 8.72
C ALA A 913 8.17 -6.74 8.57
N HIS A 914 7.42 -7.81 8.86
CA HIS A 914 7.83 -9.20 8.58
C HIS A 914 7.17 -9.80 7.33
N ALA A 915 6.13 -9.16 6.80
CA ALA A 915 5.36 -9.67 5.67
C ALA A 915 5.54 -8.85 4.38
N TYR A 916 5.77 -7.54 4.47
CA TYR A 916 5.70 -6.61 3.34
C TYR A 916 6.77 -5.52 3.43
N GLY A 917 7.74 -5.57 2.51
CA GLY A 917 8.80 -4.57 2.42
C GLY A 917 10.01 -5.04 1.60
N MET A 918 11.00 -4.17 1.48
CA MET A 918 12.29 -4.47 0.82
C MET A 918 13.24 -5.20 1.77
N LYS A 919 14.24 -5.92 1.26
CA LYS A 919 15.26 -6.60 2.06
C LYS A 919 16.68 -6.22 1.61
N PRO A 920 17.02 -4.91 1.69
CA PRO A 920 18.28 -4.39 1.17
C PRO A 920 19.52 -4.92 1.89
N VAL A 921 19.41 -5.32 3.17
CA VAL A 921 20.55 -5.77 3.99
C VAL A 921 20.70 -7.30 3.93
N ASP A 922 19.63 -8.04 4.15
CA ASP A 922 19.67 -9.51 4.09
C ASP A 922 18.34 -10.11 3.61
N LYS A 923 18.35 -10.71 2.42
CA LYS A 923 17.15 -11.31 1.81
C LYS A 923 16.78 -12.67 2.38
N ARG A 924 17.65 -13.30 3.18
CA ARG A 924 17.47 -14.66 3.72
C ARG A 924 16.56 -14.68 4.95
N ILE A 925 16.38 -13.54 5.61
CA ILE A 925 15.47 -13.39 6.76
C ILE A 925 14.10 -12.86 6.30
N LYS A 926 13.02 -13.07 7.06
CA LYS A 926 11.71 -12.47 6.74
C LYS A 926 11.59 -10.97 7.01
N PRO A 927 12.15 -10.41 8.10
CA PRO A 927 12.15 -8.97 8.34
C PRO A 927 12.47 -8.16 7.09
N SER A 928 11.68 -7.12 6.88
CA SER A 928 11.66 -6.27 5.69
C SER A 928 11.58 -4.81 6.10
N GLN A 929 12.08 -3.90 5.27
CA GLN A 929 11.91 -2.47 5.46
C GLN A 929 10.52 -2.08 4.95
N SER A 930 9.66 -1.64 5.87
CA SER A 930 8.25 -1.35 5.61
C SER A 930 7.92 0.09 5.97
N TRP A 931 7.58 0.89 4.96
CA TRP A 931 7.21 2.30 5.15
C TRP A 931 5.94 2.46 6.00
N VAL A 932 5.02 1.49 5.94
CA VAL A 932 3.80 1.47 6.76
C VAL A 932 4.17 1.35 8.24
N ALA A 933 5.06 0.40 8.57
CA ALA A 933 5.55 0.23 9.93
C ALA A 933 6.39 1.43 10.38
N ASP A 934 7.15 2.05 9.47
CA ASP A 934 7.99 3.22 9.76
C ASP A 934 7.14 4.44 10.12
N TRP A 935 6.12 4.73 9.32
CA TRP A 935 5.15 5.79 9.59
C TRP A 935 4.36 5.51 10.88
N ALA A 936 3.90 4.28 11.07
CA ALA A 936 3.11 3.88 12.23
C ALA A 936 3.87 4.00 13.55
N THR A 937 5.18 3.75 13.55
CA THR A 937 6.01 3.74 14.76
C THR A 937 6.99 4.90 14.85
N ALA A 938 6.93 5.83 13.88
CA ALA A 938 7.79 7.00 13.80
C ALA A 938 9.31 6.68 13.72
N GLY A 939 9.68 5.51 13.18
CA GLY A 939 11.09 5.17 12.93
C GLY A 939 11.52 3.71 13.05
N ASP A 940 10.65 2.74 13.38
CA ASP A 940 11.02 1.32 13.57
C ASP A 940 10.63 0.43 12.39
N GLY A 941 10.28 1.01 11.24
CA GLY A 941 9.89 0.25 10.05
C GLY A 941 11.07 -0.34 9.26
N TRP A 942 12.30 0.06 9.58
CA TRP A 942 13.55 -0.39 8.94
C TRP A 942 13.98 -1.79 9.41
N HIS A 943 13.03 -2.73 9.43
CA HIS A 943 13.12 -3.94 10.23
C HIS A 943 14.12 -4.97 9.69
N ASN A 944 14.37 -4.99 8.37
CA ASN A 944 15.44 -5.81 7.78
C ASN A 944 16.83 -5.41 8.30
N TYR A 945 17.12 -4.10 8.36
CA TYR A 945 18.36 -3.59 8.91
C TYR A 945 18.46 -3.88 10.40
N HIS A 946 17.39 -3.57 11.13
CA HIS A 946 17.30 -3.77 12.57
C HIS A 946 17.62 -5.21 13.00
N HIS A 947 17.12 -6.21 12.28
CA HIS A 947 17.36 -7.62 12.62
C HIS A 947 18.81 -8.05 12.43
N ILE A 948 19.56 -7.39 11.54
CA ILE A 948 20.98 -7.66 11.31
C ILE A 948 21.86 -6.83 12.26
N PHE A 949 21.49 -5.58 12.52
CA PHE A 949 22.21 -4.64 13.38
C PHE A 949 21.35 -4.20 14.58
N PRO A 950 20.97 -5.12 15.48
CA PRO A 950 19.99 -4.84 16.55
C PRO A 950 20.47 -3.79 17.56
N GLN A 951 21.79 -3.61 17.71
CA GLN A 951 22.38 -2.66 18.65
C GLN A 951 22.53 -1.24 18.07
N ASP A 952 22.23 -1.02 16.79
CA ASP A 952 22.34 0.30 16.16
C ASP A 952 21.21 1.22 16.64
N CYS A 953 21.52 2.35 17.26
CA CYS A 953 20.51 3.26 17.82
C CYS A 953 19.65 3.98 16.77
N GLY A 954 20.13 4.09 15.52
CA GLY A 954 19.39 4.67 14.41
C GLY A 954 18.39 3.70 13.78
N MET A 955 18.58 2.39 14.00
CA MET A 955 17.75 1.30 13.48
C MET A 955 17.57 1.28 11.96
N SER A 956 18.32 2.10 11.22
CA SER A 956 18.25 2.24 9.78
C SER A 956 19.64 2.38 9.16
N GLU A 957 19.78 1.94 7.92
CA GLU A 957 21.00 2.08 7.12
C GLU A 957 21.40 3.54 6.83
N PHE A 958 20.45 4.47 6.95
CA PHE A 958 20.67 5.90 6.75
C PHE A 958 21.01 6.63 8.06
N GLY A 959 21.35 5.88 9.11
CA GLY A 959 21.75 6.45 10.40
C GLY A 959 20.71 7.40 10.99
N TYR A 960 21.18 8.56 11.48
CA TYR A 960 20.33 9.50 12.19
C TYR A 960 19.38 10.33 11.31
N SER A 961 19.53 10.24 9.98
CA SER A 961 18.87 11.15 9.04
C SER A 961 17.39 10.82 8.78
N LYS A 962 16.91 9.62 9.15
CA LYS A 962 15.54 9.15 8.91
C LYS A 962 14.93 8.51 10.16
N GLY A 963 13.70 8.93 10.49
CA GLY A 963 12.95 8.50 11.69
C GLY A 963 12.82 9.61 12.74
N LEU A 964 11.59 9.97 13.10
CA LEU A 964 11.30 11.01 14.10
C LEU A 964 11.81 10.60 15.49
N SER A 965 11.73 9.31 15.84
CA SER A 965 12.30 8.77 17.09
C SER A 965 13.82 8.91 17.15
N THR A 966 14.52 8.66 16.04
CA THR A 966 15.98 8.80 15.98
C THR A 966 16.40 10.26 16.20
N ARG A 967 15.72 11.22 15.57
CA ARG A 967 15.97 12.66 15.77
C ARG A 967 15.68 13.11 17.20
N LEU A 968 14.62 12.57 17.81
CA LEU A 968 14.32 12.82 19.22
C LEU A 968 15.45 12.28 20.12
N LEU A 969 15.98 11.09 19.83
CA LEU A 969 17.12 10.53 20.56
C LEU A 969 18.38 11.39 20.41
N GLU A 970 18.66 11.92 19.22
CA GLU A 970 19.76 12.86 19.00
C GLU A 970 19.59 14.14 19.81
N PHE A 971 18.38 14.72 19.84
CA PHE A 971 18.10 15.89 20.65
C PHE A 971 18.31 15.60 22.15
N LEU A 972 17.85 14.44 22.63
CA LEU A 972 18.09 14.01 24.00
C LEU A 972 19.59 13.81 24.29
N ALA A 973 20.35 13.32 23.31
CA ALA A 973 21.80 13.19 23.43
C ALA A 973 22.51 14.55 23.46
N TYR A 974 22.09 15.48 22.61
CA TYR A 974 22.56 16.87 22.60
C TYR A 974 22.29 17.56 23.95
N CYS A 975 21.13 17.30 24.58
CA CYS A 975 20.81 17.77 25.93
C CYS A 975 21.57 17.02 27.05
N GLY A 976 22.45 16.07 26.74
CA GLY A 976 23.18 15.26 27.72
C GLY A 976 22.32 14.23 28.47
N LEU A 977 21.09 13.97 28.02
CA LEU A 977 20.18 13.01 28.63
C LEU A 977 20.40 11.58 28.10
N ALA A 978 20.93 11.44 26.90
CA ALA A 978 21.38 10.19 26.30
C ALA A 978 22.87 10.27 25.89
N TYR A 979 23.58 9.15 25.91
CA TYR A 979 25.01 9.08 25.57
C TYR A 979 25.38 7.66 25.12
N ASP A 980 26.60 7.44 24.62
CA ASP A 980 27.07 6.13 24.15
C ASP A 980 26.17 5.52 23.04
N LEU A 981 25.79 6.36 22.07
CA LEU A 981 24.93 5.98 20.95
C LEU A 981 25.72 5.07 20.00
N LYS A 982 25.29 3.81 19.92
CA LYS A 982 25.94 2.77 19.10
C LYS A 982 25.45 2.83 17.65
N LYS A 983 26.36 2.60 16.71
CA LYS A 983 26.05 2.60 15.28
C LYS A 983 26.89 1.57 14.55
N ALA A 984 26.30 0.85 13.60
CA ALA A 984 27.06 -0.01 12.70
C ALA A 984 27.85 0.85 11.70
N SER A 985 29.09 0.45 11.41
CA SER A 985 29.89 1.20 10.44
C SER A 985 29.33 1.00 9.02
N PRO A 986 29.32 2.04 8.17
CA PRO A 986 28.87 1.95 6.79
C PRO A 986 29.53 0.81 6.01
N SER A 987 30.82 0.55 6.25
CA SER A 987 31.57 -0.51 5.59
C SER A 987 31.05 -1.91 5.95
N VAL A 988 30.66 -2.12 7.20
CA VAL A 988 30.06 -3.39 7.65
C VAL A 988 28.66 -3.55 7.04
N VAL A 989 27.85 -2.49 7.04
CA VAL A 989 26.49 -2.51 6.46
C VAL A 989 26.54 -2.81 4.96
N ILE A 990 27.32 -2.04 4.20
CA ILE A 990 27.48 -2.21 2.74
C ILE A 990 28.09 -3.59 2.44
N GLY A 991 29.11 -3.99 3.20
CA GLY A 991 29.74 -5.29 3.02
C GLY A 991 28.77 -6.46 3.20
N HIS A 992 27.88 -6.38 4.20
CA HIS A 992 26.86 -7.40 4.42
C HIS A 992 25.80 -7.39 3.32
N ALA A 993 25.27 -6.21 2.97
CA ALA A 993 24.27 -6.05 1.93
C ALA A 993 24.75 -6.50 0.55
N ARG A 994 26.01 -6.24 0.18
CA ARG A 994 26.59 -6.77 -1.06
C ARG A 994 26.60 -8.30 -1.13
N ARG A 995 26.78 -8.97 0.02
CA ARG A 995 26.82 -10.43 0.09
C ARG A 995 25.43 -11.05 0.18
N HIS A 996 24.49 -10.39 0.83
CA HIS A 996 23.25 -11.02 1.28
C HIS A 996 21.97 -10.22 0.98
N GLY A 997 22.07 -8.97 0.53
CA GLY A 997 20.93 -8.12 0.20
C GLY A 997 20.21 -8.51 -1.09
N ASP A 998 19.05 -7.90 -1.31
CA ASP A 998 18.23 -8.04 -2.51
C ASP A 998 18.58 -7.04 -3.64
N GLY A 999 19.61 -6.21 -3.45
CA GLY A 999 20.05 -5.21 -4.43
C GLY A 999 19.29 -3.89 -4.38
N SER A 1000 18.32 -3.72 -3.47
CA SER A 1000 17.59 -2.45 -3.29
C SER A 1000 18.36 -1.40 -2.48
N LEU A 1001 19.50 -1.76 -1.88
CA LEU A 1001 20.32 -0.87 -1.06
C LEU A 1001 20.98 0.25 -1.89
N VAL A 1002 20.82 1.51 -1.47
CA VAL A 1002 21.51 2.66 -2.09
C VAL A 1002 22.81 2.95 -1.32
N GLU A 1003 23.93 2.39 -1.77
CA GLU A 1003 25.22 2.46 -1.05
C GLU A 1003 25.74 3.87 -0.79
N ASP A 1004 25.51 4.79 -1.73
CA ASP A 1004 26.00 6.16 -1.63
C ASP A 1004 25.36 6.90 -0.47
N ASP A 1005 24.09 6.62 -0.16
CA ASP A 1005 23.33 7.27 0.91
C ASP A 1005 23.82 6.86 2.31
N ILE A 1006 24.29 5.62 2.48
CA ILE A 1006 24.83 5.13 3.77
C ILE A 1006 26.15 5.83 4.09
N ARG A 1007 27.02 6.01 3.08
CA ARG A 1007 28.31 6.71 3.23
C ARG A 1007 28.14 8.18 3.65
N ARG A 1008 26.97 8.78 3.42
CA ARG A 1008 26.66 10.19 3.76
C ARG A 1008 26.28 10.42 5.22
N THR A 1009 25.78 9.40 5.91
CA THR A 1009 25.06 9.59 7.18
C THR A 1009 25.92 9.38 8.41
N THR A 1010 27.22 9.17 8.22
CA THR A 1010 28.24 9.08 9.27
C THR A 1010 29.28 10.18 9.06
N PRO A 1011 29.51 11.06 10.05
CA PRO A 1011 30.73 11.86 10.07
C PRO A 1011 31.94 10.90 10.05
N CYS A 1012 32.95 11.19 9.23
CA CYS A 1012 34.27 10.58 9.39
C CYS A 1012 34.87 11.07 10.72
N SER A 1013 35.17 10.10 11.60
CA SER A 1013 35.94 10.16 12.85
C SER A 1013 35.53 11.20 13.88
#